data_AF-A0A365T531-F1
#
_entry.id   AF-A0A365T531-F1
#
_cell.length_a   1.000
_cell.length_b   1.000
_cell.length_c   1.000
_cell.angle_alpha   90.00
_cell.angle_beta   90.00
_cell.angle_gamma   90.00
#
_symmetry.space_group_name_H-M   'P 1'
#
loop_
_entity.id
_entity.type
_entity.pdbx_description
1 polymer ?
#
loop_
_entity_poly.entity_id
_entity_poly.type
_entity_poly.pdbx_seq_one_letter_code
_entity_poly.pdbx_strand_id
1 'polypeptide(L)'
;MSETPGGSDDGSRFERSSISRRQFVRLSAATAGALTLPGNAVADTTSPKFSDLYEYVITHVPEDYSVPTLVELSDTAGFRELAANGFDPVTTTSPTIAAYVSVTPADVDAVTSVDSVTALRYSPGSNPFWLLDHYPDGVFPGPDESVDFIDFEQMVDGMRYLEERNDDRMRFYSVGESPGHYNLFLDEDGPQNLWVAELTNDVHDAAAFAEKQKVVFTLSIHGDERSGAEAGTRFVEQLLVGDEPDVEALLDDVVLVFLYPNPDGWVARNQQYRVDTDGDGEPEHNSFKRVTATGVDPNRQYPTVGWIDSEHNPAEPDGTDLVDDEPGIDGDVPPRYTDTVPDALDIVEFLRGYDNVRIGSDLHGMFWSSDFIEGLIVNDQYDTDEFHDLYEWNRRTERRVENALADELDAHRERFRELNETYGNEWGFDGSTLPTPEEAYDYGTILDTIGYTTSGTLISWMSHPRDQGGLDIQMMAHEMGWDNRVLDRIPFRPWLVDLQITGYQEVIRETAQHAVRTVTGTIETGGETTAYVDTDALTRTSAALSFTDARTRTTTHHVTVGPAPERVTLDVPDASRSVSVSLTASGLILARLRTPTGRVVQRYNAAAADSSEGSVEWTVQTPRAGEWTIDVKTVGGSKEAAVTVRESLVLTDTDDAVTAPDPVDVLGYQQRPYSVSPLEYFPDYAAAISGGDRRATNDGRRRNERGNGNVVDDVTGVTVDDVGDGALFRGRSHRRAVDNLVVNHARGASSDAYTAELDRFVEAGGTLVLTDRGVSLLAALENDLVDAIGDEDVTEIERFSAFLSERVGDHPLLADTRPIQRELWKPAPLGYPISTPGTAPLTVVEPAAFAAAGGTVAGYTNATGGSGRYVSAGSFTDGDGEIHVVGGLLPPAHQSSLHPFGMLDYTATFLGHTVLTNALGHRQLRYVDGELVATYGNLE
;
A
#
# COMPACT_ATOMS: atom_id res chain seq x y z
N MET A 1 -13.60 59.93 18.97
CA MET A 1 -14.78 60.63 18.42
C MET A 1 -15.19 59.88 17.17
N SER A 2 -16.35 59.21 17.26
CA SER A 2 -17.28 58.84 16.19
C SER A 2 -16.73 58.46 14.81
N GLU A 3 -16.78 57.17 14.52
CA GLU A 3 -16.95 56.63 13.17
C GLU A 3 -18.44 56.53 12.81
N THR A 4 -18.75 56.93 11.58
CA THR A 4 -19.88 56.42 10.79
C THR A 4 -19.56 56.70 9.33
N PRO A 5 -19.76 55.71 8.44
CA PRO A 5 -20.32 56.01 7.13
C PRO A 5 -21.52 55.11 6.83
N GLY A 6 -22.62 55.72 6.41
CA GLY A 6 -23.77 55.02 5.86
C GLY A 6 -23.67 54.87 4.34
N GLY A 7 -24.14 53.71 3.85
CA GLY A 7 -25.20 53.60 2.85
C GLY A 7 -24.89 53.91 1.38
N SER A 8 -24.79 52.85 0.58
CA SER A 8 -25.21 52.73 -0.83
C SER A 8 -25.02 51.25 -1.23
N ASP A 9 -25.82 50.53 -1.98
CA ASP A 9 -27.14 50.68 -2.62
C ASP A 9 -27.36 49.26 -3.19
N ASP A 10 -28.43 48.58 -2.78
CA ASP A 10 -28.70 47.18 -3.09
C ASP A 10 -29.36 47.07 -4.49
N GLY A 11 -28.50 46.88 -5.50
CA GLY A 11 -28.86 46.81 -6.91
C GLY A 11 -28.68 45.40 -7.49
N SER A 12 -29.74 44.58 -7.38
CA SER A 12 -30.07 43.38 -8.16
C SER A 12 -29.12 43.00 -9.32
N ARG A 13 -28.28 41.97 -9.09
CA ARG A 13 -27.41 41.31 -10.08
C ARG A 13 -28.15 40.61 -11.25
N PHE A 14 -29.48 40.74 -11.35
CA PHE A 14 -30.30 40.08 -12.38
C PHE A 14 -30.72 40.96 -13.56
N GLU A 15 -30.42 42.26 -13.58
CA GLU A 15 -30.92 43.15 -14.65
C GLU A 15 -30.19 43.07 -16.00
N ARG A 16 -29.13 42.24 -16.13
CA ARG A 16 -28.37 42.09 -17.38
C ARG A 16 -28.40 40.69 -18.02
N SER A 17 -29.16 39.76 -17.45
CA SER A 17 -29.38 38.44 -18.06
C SER A 17 -30.69 38.44 -18.85
N SER A 18 -30.69 37.83 -20.04
CA SER A 18 -31.88 37.65 -20.89
C SER A 18 -32.87 36.59 -20.36
N ILE A 19 -32.56 36.01 -19.19
CA ILE A 19 -33.37 35.01 -18.52
C ILE A 19 -34.13 35.70 -17.38
N SER A 20 -35.45 35.82 -17.51
CA SER A 20 -36.29 36.32 -16.41
C SER A 20 -36.26 35.35 -15.22
N ARG A 21 -36.45 35.83 -13.97
CA ARG A 21 -36.62 34.96 -12.77
C ARG A 21 -37.65 33.84 -12.98
N ARG A 22 -38.70 34.08 -13.77
CA ARG A 22 -39.70 33.05 -14.14
C ARG A 22 -39.22 32.06 -15.18
N GLN A 23 -38.28 32.43 -16.06
CA GLN A 23 -37.62 31.51 -16.97
C GLN A 23 -36.49 30.73 -16.30
N PHE A 24 -35.79 31.32 -15.33
CA PHE A 24 -34.86 30.61 -14.46
C PHE A 24 -35.61 29.53 -13.66
N VAL A 25 -36.68 29.90 -12.95
CA VAL A 25 -37.53 28.93 -12.23
C VAL A 25 -38.17 27.89 -13.16
N ARG A 26 -38.52 28.25 -14.41
CA ARG A 26 -39.03 27.27 -15.40
C ARG A 26 -37.94 26.40 -16.02
N LEU A 27 -36.70 26.86 -16.14
CA LEU A 27 -35.57 26.02 -16.54
C LEU A 27 -35.19 25.09 -15.39
N SER A 28 -35.08 25.60 -14.16
CA SER A 28 -34.86 24.78 -12.96
C SER A 28 -35.96 23.73 -12.78
N ALA A 29 -37.23 24.07 -13.03
CA ALA A 29 -38.34 23.11 -12.96
C ALA A 29 -38.44 22.16 -14.17
N ALA A 30 -37.79 22.47 -15.30
CA ALA A 30 -37.72 21.59 -16.47
C ALA A 30 -36.52 20.63 -16.40
N THR A 31 -35.45 21.01 -15.69
CA THR A 31 -34.32 20.13 -15.34
C THR A 31 -34.64 19.25 -14.12
N ALA A 32 -35.53 19.70 -13.22
CA ALA A 32 -36.04 18.91 -12.08
C ALA A 32 -36.86 17.67 -12.47
N GLY A 33 -37.16 17.48 -13.77
CA GLY A 33 -37.91 16.32 -14.27
C GLY A 33 -37.04 15.12 -14.66
N ALA A 34 -35.71 15.20 -14.57
CA ALA A 34 -34.80 14.13 -15.01
C ALA A 34 -33.53 13.96 -14.15
N LEU A 35 -33.36 14.71 -13.06
CA LEU A 35 -32.29 14.49 -12.08
C LEU A 35 -32.92 13.87 -10.83
N THR A 36 -32.84 12.56 -10.73
CA THR A 36 -33.18 11.83 -9.51
C THR A 36 -32.02 11.96 -8.52
N LEU A 37 -31.97 13.08 -7.80
CA LEU A 37 -31.24 13.14 -6.53
C LEU A 37 -31.80 12.04 -5.60
N PRO A 38 -30.97 11.31 -4.85
CA PRO A 38 -31.42 10.70 -3.60
C PRO A 38 -31.96 11.85 -2.73
N GLY A 39 -33.22 11.77 -2.30
CA GLY A 39 -33.83 12.83 -1.47
C GLY A 39 -34.49 13.96 -2.26
N ASN A 40 -35.53 13.66 -3.06
CA ASN A 40 -36.64 14.62 -3.13
C ASN A 40 -37.09 14.87 -1.69
N ALA A 41 -37.27 16.12 -1.25
CA ALA A 41 -37.86 16.42 0.05
C ALA A 41 -39.17 15.63 0.21
N VAL A 42 -39.13 14.49 0.93
CA VAL A 42 -40.25 13.54 0.98
C VAL A 42 -41.27 13.99 2.04
N ALA A 43 -40.85 14.83 2.99
CA ALA A 43 -41.69 15.34 4.04
C ALA A 43 -41.47 16.85 4.26
N ASP A 44 -42.55 17.64 4.19
CA ASP A 44 -42.63 19.01 4.75
C ASP A 44 -42.70 18.90 6.30
N THR A 45 -41.68 18.31 6.93
CA THR A 45 -41.62 18.16 8.39
C THR A 45 -40.69 19.22 8.96
N THR A 46 -41.29 20.23 9.59
CA THR A 46 -40.58 21.29 10.31
C THR A 46 -41.04 21.29 11.76
N SER A 47 -40.13 21.46 12.72
CA SER A 47 -40.47 21.53 14.14
C SER A 47 -39.57 22.54 14.85
N PRO A 48 -40.11 23.37 15.77
CA PRO A 48 -39.27 24.23 16.60
C PRO A 48 -38.35 23.45 17.56
N LYS A 49 -38.50 22.12 17.63
CA LYS A 49 -37.62 21.22 18.40
C LYS A 49 -36.42 20.74 17.58
N PHE A 50 -36.35 20.97 16.27
CA PHE A 50 -35.21 20.53 15.46
C PHE A 50 -34.06 21.53 15.54
N SER A 51 -32.82 21.03 15.54
CA SER A 51 -31.68 21.84 15.10
C SER A 51 -31.70 22.00 13.57
N ASP A 52 -31.08 23.05 13.05
CA ASP A 52 -31.06 23.34 11.61
C ASP A 52 -30.48 22.18 10.80
N LEU A 53 -29.36 21.60 11.26
CA LEU A 53 -28.76 20.43 10.60
C LEU A 53 -29.64 19.18 10.70
N TYR A 54 -30.33 18.97 11.83
CA TYR A 54 -31.25 17.85 11.96
C TYR A 54 -32.43 17.97 11.00
N GLU A 55 -33.03 19.16 10.92
CA GLU A 55 -34.10 19.47 9.96
C GLU A 55 -33.64 19.26 8.52
N TYR A 56 -32.41 19.69 8.18
CA TYR A 56 -31.81 19.41 6.88
C TYR A 56 -31.73 17.90 6.62
N VAL A 57 -31.06 17.14 7.49
CA VAL A 57 -30.85 15.70 7.29
C VAL A 57 -32.18 14.94 7.20
N ILE A 58 -33.09 15.12 8.15
CA ILE A 58 -34.36 14.37 8.19
C ILE A 58 -35.27 14.65 6.98
N THR A 59 -35.10 15.80 6.31
CA THR A 59 -35.87 16.16 5.10
C THR A 59 -35.18 15.77 3.79
N HIS A 60 -33.89 15.42 3.83
CA HIS A 60 -33.08 15.10 2.63
C HIS A 60 -32.68 13.61 2.54
N VAL A 61 -33.23 12.76 3.39
CA VAL A 61 -33.03 11.30 3.35
C VAL A 61 -34.32 10.56 2.91
N PRO A 62 -34.20 9.31 2.41
CA PRO A 62 -35.36 8.45 2.14
C PRO A 62 -36.26 8.24 3.37
N GLU A 63 -37.57 7.98 3.16
CA GLU A 63 -38.55 7.79 4.25
C GLU A 63 -38.19 6.68 5.24
N ASP A 64 -37.44 5.67 4.80
CA ASP A 64 -37.01 4.51 5.59
C ASP A 64 -35.57 4.63 6.13
N TYR A 65 -34.88 5.74 5.86
CA TYR A 65 -33.54 5.98 6.37
C TYR A 65 -33.57 6.28 7.87
N SER A 66 -32.73 5.58 8.63
CA SER A 66 -32.62 5.76 10.07
C SER A 66 -31.64 6.88 10.41
N VAL A 67 -32.15 8.00 10.94
CA VAL A 67 -31.33 9.15 11.35
C VAL A 67 -30.89 8.98 12.81
N PRO A 68 -29.57 8.93 13.10
CA PRO A 68 -29.06 8.90 14.47
C PRO A 68 -29.39 10.22 15.18
N THR A 69 -30.19 10.13 16.25
CA THR A 69 -30.83 11.30 16.87
C THR A 69 -30.55 11.37 18.37
N LEU A 70 -29.92 12.47 18.78
CA LEU A 70 -29.90 12.90 20.17
C LEU A 70 -31.19 13.67 20.50
N VAL A 71 -31.89 13.23 21.53
CA VAL A 71 -33.16 13.79 22.00
C VAL A 71 -32.95 14.37 23.40
N GLU A 72 -33.05 15.69 23.55
CA GLU A 72 -33.02 16.35 24.85
C GLU A 72 -34.44 16.41 25.44
N LEU A 73 -34.56 16.17 26.75
CA LEU A 73 -35.83 16.12 27.46
C LEU A 73 -35.85 17.00 28.71
N SER A 74 -37.02 17.51 29.06
CA SER A 74 -37.24 18.28 30.29
C SER A 74 -37.29 17.43 31.55
N ASP A 75 -37.62 16.14 31.44
CA ASP A 75 -37.72 15.20 32.55
C ASP A 75 -37.64 13.72 32.12
N THR A 76 -37.46 12.81 33.10
CA THR A 76 -37.25 11.38 32.86
C THR A 76 -38.52 10.59 32.54
N ALA A 77 -39.71 11.20 32.58
CA ALA A 77 -40.92 10.51 32.11
C ALA A 77 -40.86 10.27 30.61
N GLY A 78 -40.21 11.16 29.87
CA GLY A 78 -40.00 11.07 28.44
C GLY A 78 -39.33 9.78 27.96
N PHE A 79 -38.43 9.18 28.74
CA PHE A 79 -37.83 7.88 28.40
C PHE A 79 -38.90 6.78 28.23
N ARG A 80 -39.88 6.74 29.14
CA ARG A 80 -40.98 5.78 29.06
C ARG A 80 -41.95 6.11 27.93
N GLU A 81 -42.11 7.39 27.60
CA GLU A 81 -42.96 7.83 26.49
C GLU A 81 -42.34 7.49 25.14
N LEU A 82 -41.03 7.70 24.96
CA LEU A 82 -40.29 7.24 23.78
C LEU A 82 -40.40 5.71 23.62
N ALA A 83 -40.16 4.95 24.69
CA ALA A 83 -40.32 3.50 24.66
C ALA A 83 -41.75 3.05 24.32
N ALA A 84 -42.77 3.77 24.82
CA ALA A 84 -44.17 3.50 24.50
C ALA A 84 -44.53 3.80 23.03
N ASN A 85 -43.75 4.64 22.35
CA ASN A 85 -43.86 4.91 20.92
C ASN A 85 -43.04 3.93 20.05
N GLY A 86 -42.44 2.89 20.65
CA GLY A 86 -41.77 1.81 19.91
C GLY A 86 -40.27 2.02 19.71
N PHE A 87 -39.68 3.05 20.31
CA PHE A 87 -38.23 3.25 20.31
C PHE A 87 -37.54 2.45 21.43
N ASP A 88 -36.26 2.17 21.27
CA ASP A 88 -35.40 1.60 22.32
C ASP A 88 -34.34 2.64 22.72
N PRO A 89 -34.67 3.60 23.61
CA PRO A 89 -33.79 4.72 23.90
C PRO A 89 -32.62 4.31 24.79
N VAL A 90 -31.41 4.67 24.38
CA VAL A 90 -30.26 4.76 25.29
C VAL A 90 -30.40 6.08 26.04
N THR A 91 -30.28 6.10 27.37
CA THR A 91 -30.67 7.28 28.18
C THR A 91 -29.56 7.76 29.11
N THR A 92 -29.46 9.07 29.30
CA THR A 92 -28.66 9.69 30.35
C THR A 92 -29.44 10.76 31.12
N THR A 93 -29.09 10.99 32.38
CA THR A 93 -29.61 12.10 33.19
C THR A 93 -28.57 13.18 33.48
N SER A 94 -27.38 13.07 32.87
CA SER A 94 -26.24 13.97 33.07
C SER A 94 -25.55 14.24 31.72
N PRO A 95 -25.01 15.45 31.49
CA PRO A 95 -25.27 16.69 32.22
C PRO A 95 -26.72 17.17 32.03
N THR A 96 -27.38 16.68 31.00
CA THR A 96 -28.77 16.96 30.63
C THR A 96 -29.57 15.65 30.60
N ILE A 97 -30.88 15.72 30.83
CA ILE A 97 -31.75 14.56 30.63
C ILE A 97 -31.90 14.36 29.13
N ALA A 98 -31.29 13.30 28.60
CA ALA A 98 -31.23 13.05 27.17
C ALA A 98 -31.42 11.57 26.85
N ALA A 99 -31.86 11.29 25.64
CA ALA A 99 -31.95 9.96 25.08
C ALA A 99 -31.36 9.94 23.67
N TYR A 100 -30.84 8.81 23.25
CA TYR A 100 -30.46 8.54 21.87
C TYR A 100 -31.42 7.53 21.27
N VAL A 101 -31.91 7.83 20.06
CA VAL A 101 -32.78 6.96 19.28
C VAL A 101 -32.46 7.07 17.79
N SER A 102 -32.75 6.00 17.06
CA SER A 102 -32.76 5.98 15.60
C SER A 102 -34.15 6.39 15.09
N VAL A 103 -34.23 7.46 14.29
CA VAL A 103 -35.51 8.08 13.88
C VAL A 103 -35.60 8.15 12.37
N THR A 104 -36.67 7.62 11.79
CA THR A 104 -36.95 7.78 10.35
C THR A 104 -37.78 9.04 10.09
N PRO A 105 -37.79 9.59 8.87
CA PRO A 105 -38.72 10.66 8.50
C PRO A 105 -40.19 10.31 8.78
N ALA A 106 -40.58 9.03 8.72
CA ALA A 106 -41.94 8.58 9.02
C ALA A 106 -42.27 8.60 10.53
N ASP A 107 -41.26 8.44 11.40
CA ASP A 107 -41.44 8.30 12.85
C ASP A 107 -41.16 9.60 13.63
N VAL A 108 -40.60 10.63 12.98
CA VAL A 108 -40.17 11.87 13.64
C VAL A 108 -41.31 12.62 14.36
N ASP A 109 -42.55 12.52 13.84
CA ASP A 109 -43.74 13.07 14.49
C ASP A 109 -44.04 12.39 15.82
N ALA A 110 -43.76 11.09 15.95
CA ALA A 110 -43.96 10.34 17.19
C ALA A 110 -42.98 10.79 18.28
N VAL A 111 -41.74 11.13 17.92
CA VAL A 111 -40.74 11.70 18.85
C VAL A 111 -41.10 13.12 19.24
N THR A 112 -41.41 13.98 18.27
CA THR A 112 -41.71 15.40 18.55
C THR A 112 -43.02 15.61 19.31
N SER A 113 -43.97 14.68 19.20
CA SER A 113 -45.24 14.70 19.94
C SER A 113 -45.09 14.34 21.43
N VAL A 114 -43.94 13.83 21.86
CA VAL A 114 -43.64 13.61 23.29
C VAL A 114 -43.47 14.97 23.98
N ASP A 115 -44.29 15.25 24.99
CA ASP A 115 -44.37 16.57 25.64
C ASP A 115 -43.04 16.98 26.28
N SER A 116 -42.31 16.03 26.84
CA SER A 116 -41.03 16.27 27.51
C SER A 116 -39.88 16.52 26.54
N VAL A 117 -40.01 16.22 25.24
CA VAL A 117 -38.92 16.43 24.26
C VAL A 117 -38.76 17.92 23.98
N THR A 118 -37.55 18.44 24.17
CA THR A 118 -37.23 19.86 24.00
C THR A 118 -36.40 20.14 22.76
N ALA A 119 -35.52 19.22 22.36
CA ALA A 119 -34.71 19.35 21.16
C ALA A 119 -34.36 17.99 20.53
N LEU A 120 -34.16 17.97 19.22
CA LEU A 120 -33.60 16.86 18.44
C LEU A 120 -32.40 17.36 17.66
N ARG A 121 -31.29 16.61 17.71
CA ARG A 121 -30.03 16.92 17.03
C ARG A 121 -29.54 15.69 16.25
N TYR A 122 -29.00 15.92 15.06
CA TYR A 122 -28.30 14.88 14.29
C TYR A 122 -27.01 14.54 15.03
N SER A 123 -26.84 13.27 15.39
CA SER A 123 -25.76 12.83 16.30
C SER A 123 -25.17 11.49 15.81
N PRO A 124 -24.50 11.47 14.64
CA PRO A 124 -23.77 10.27 14.20
C PRO A 124 -22.62 9.98 15.16
N GLY A 125 -22.17 8.73 15.23
CA GLY A 125 -21.01 8.33 16.04
C GLY A 125 -21.29 7.24 17.05
N SER A 126 -20.22 6.71 17.64
CA SER A 126 -20.25 5.57 18.54
C SER A 126 -20.80 5.90 19.92
N ASN A 127 -20.49 7.08 20.46
CA ASN A 127 -21.01 7.54 21.75
C ASN A 127 -22.34 8.29 21.54
N PRO A 128 -23.47 7.81 22.07
CA PRO A 128 -24.77 8.45 21.87
C PRO A 128 -24.90 9.88 22.43
N PHE A 129 -23.98 10.34 23.29
CA PHE A 129 -24.07 11.59 24.04
C PHE A 129 -22.87 12.53 23.84
N TRP A 130 -22.02 12.32 22.84
CA TRP A 130 -20.82 13.14 22.63
C TRP A 130 -21.15 14.64 22.43
N LEU A 131 -22.26 14.98 21.76
CA LEU A 131 -22.74 16.36 21.58
C LEU A 131 -23.15 17.08 22.89
N LEU A 132 -23.16 16.37 24.01
CA LEU A 132 -23.41 16.91 25.35
C LEU A 132 -22.13 17.00 26.20
N ASP A 133 -20.95 16.76 25.61
CA ASP A 133 -19.68 16.59 26.33
C ASP A 133 -19.79 15.54 27.46
N HIS A 134 -20.54 14.46 27.20
CA HIS A 134 -20.83 13.43 28.18
C HIS A 134 -20.27 12.06 27.78
N TYR A 135 -19.34 11.59 28.59
CA TYR A 135 -18.52 10.41 28.33
C TYR A 135 -18.61 9.42 29.51
N PRO A 136 -19.79 8.83 29.78
CA PRO A 136 -20.00 7.97 30.95
C PRO A 136 -19.17 6.67 30.87
N ASP A 137 -18.97 6.16 29.65
CA ASP A 137 -18.28 4.90 29.35
C ASP A 137 -17.01 5.16 28.50
N GLY A 138 -16.41 6.35 28.67
CA GLY A 138 -15.31 6.83 27.82
C GLY A 138 -15.78 7.75 26.69
N VAL A 139 -14.80 8.43 26.08
CA VAL A 139 -14.96 9.27 24.89
C VAL A 139 -15.35 8.41 23.69
N PHE A 140 -14.66 7.29 23.54
CA PHE A 140 -14.84 6.31 22.49
C PHE A 140 -15.19 4.95 23.11
N PRO A 141 -16.47 4.70 23.43
CA PRO A 141 -16.89 3.49 24.12
C PRO A 141 -16.53 2.21 23.36
N GLY A 142 -16.50 1.08 24.08
CA GLY A 142 -16.28 -0.24 23.48
C GLY A 142 -17.39 -0.58 22.45
N PRO A 143 -17.14 -1.49 21.50
CA PRO A 143 -18.10 -1.78 20.42
C PRO A 143 -19.48 -2.23 20.90
N ASP A 144 -19.55 -2.99 21.99
CA ASP A 144 -20.83 -3.46 22.58
C ASP A 144 -21.65 -2.33 23.24
N GLU A 145 -21.00 -1.23 23.61
CA GLU A 145 -21.61 -0.03 24.20
C GLU A 145 -21.83 1.07 23.15
N SER A 146 -21.26 0.88 21.95
CA SER A 146 -21.34 1.82 20.83
C SER A 146 -22.65 1.65 20.05
N VAL A 147 -23.21 2.76 19.58
CA VAL A 147 -24.40 2.74 18.70
C VAL A 147 -24.06 2.71 17.21
N ASP A 148 -22.80 3.01 16.85
CA ASP A 148 -22.26 3.06 15.49
C ASP A 148 -20.71 3.07 15.54
N PHE A 149 -20.04 3.19 14.39
CA PHE A 149 -18.64 3.58 14.24
C PHE A 149 -18.37 4.98 14.83
N ILE A 150 -17.11 5.28 15.14
CA ILE A 150 -16.69 6.63 15.52
C ILE A 150 -16.91 7.57 14.31
N ASP A 151 -17.69 8.63 14.52
CA ASP A 151 -17.87 9.67 13.51
C ASP A 151 -16.68 10.64 13.51
N PHE A 152 -16.41 11.30 12.37
CA PHE A 152 -15.27 12.21 12.24
C PHE A 152 -15.37 13.39 13.21
N GLU A 153 -16.55 14.01 13.34
CA GLU A 153 -16.74 15.15 14.26
C GLU A 153 -16.62 14.70 15.72
N GLN A 154 -17.14 13.51 16.05
CA GLN A 154 -16.94 12.88 17.36
C GLN A 154 -15.45 12.61 17.65
N MET A 155 -14.69 12.11 16.67
CA MET A 155 -13.25 11.88 16.80
C MET A 155 -12.54 13.18 17.16
N VAL A 156 -12.82 14.28 16.45
CA VAL A 156 -12.19 15.58 16.70
C VAL A 156 -12.53 16.13 18.08
N ASP A 157 -13.82 16.16 18.45
CA ASP A 157 -14.25 16.69 19.75
C ASP A 157 -13.75 15.82 20.91
N GLY A 158 -13.75 14.49 20.72
CA GLY A 158 -13.23 13.54 21.68
C GLY A 158 -11.72 13.69 21.90
N MET A 159 -10.94 13.80 20.83
CA MET A 159 -9.49 13.98 20.91
C MET A 159 -9.10 15.32 21.56
N ARG A 160 -9.84 16.40 21.27
CA ARG A 160 -9.66 17.69 21.98
C ARG A 160 -9.96 17.58 23.46
N TYR A 161 -11.04 16.88 23.82
CA TYR A 161 -11.38 16.64 25.23
C TYR A 161 -10.28 15.85 25.96
N LEU A 162 -9.66 14.88 25.29
CA LEU A 162 -8.53 14.09 25.81
C LEU A 162 -7.27 14.95 25.94
N GLU A 163 -6.93 15.75 24.94
CA GLU A 163 -5.79 16.70 24.98
C GLU A 163 -5.95 17.69 26.15
N GLU A 164 -7.12 18.31 26.32
CA GLU A 164 -7.38 19.25 27.42
C GLU A 164 -7.12 18.64 28.82
N ARG A 165 -7.30 17.32 28.96
CA ARG A 165 -7.09 16.59 30.21
C ARG A 165 -5.68 16.04 30.38
N ASN A 166 -4.95 15.91 29.29
CA ASN A 166 -3.64 15.28 29.21
C ASN A 166 -2.67 16.14 28.40
N ASP A 167 -2.72 17.47 28.58
CA ASP A 167 -1.91 18.45 27.85
C ASP A 167 -0.40 18.24 28.07
N ASP A 168 0.01 17.55 29.13
CA ASP A 168 1.40 17.16 29.37
C ASP A 168 1.85 15.95 28.52
N ARG A 169 0.90 15.19 27.95
CA ARG A 169 1.15 13.90 27.29
C ARG A 169 0.65 13.80 25.86
N MET A 170 -0.29 14.65 25.43
CA MET A 170 -0.92 14.59 24.12
C MET A 170 -0.88 15.97 23.45
N ARG A 171 -0.63 15.98 22.13
CA ARG A 171 -0.95 17.10 21.25
C ARG A 171 -1.88 16.62 20.15
N PHE A 172 -2.93 17.40 19.86
CA PHE A 172 -3.88 17.10 18.79
C PHE A 172 -4.08 18.33 17.90
N TYR A 173 -3.58 18.27 16.67
CA TYR A 173 -3.57 19.43 15.78
C TYR A 173 -3.74 19.03 14.32
N SER A 174 -4.13 20.02 13.50
CA SER A 174 -4.23 19.85 12.05
C SER A 174 -2.89 20.17 11.39
N VAL A 175 -2.50 19.38 10.40
CA VAL A 175 -1.28 19.58 9.59
C VAL A 175 -1.58 20.08 8.19
N GLY A 176 -2.86 20.14 7.80
CA GLY A 176 -3.27 20.45 6.43
C GLY A 176 -4.77 20.33 6.23
N GLU A 177 -5.21 20.45 4.97
CA GLU A 177 -6.63 20.29 4.60
C GLU A 177 -6.80 19.37 3.38
N SER A 178 -7.84 18.55 3.39
CA SER A 178 -8.27 17.75 2.24
C SER A 178 -8.92 18.60 1.15
N PRO A 179 -9.07 18.09 -0.09
CA PRO A 179 -9.82 18.78 -1.14
C PRO A 179 -11.25 19.15 -0.74
N GLY A 180 -11.95 18.28 -0.02
CA GLY A 180 -13.29 18.54 0.51
C GLY A 180 -14.43 18.21 -0.44
N HIS A 181 -15.48 17.57 0.10
CA HIS A 181 -16.76 17.42 -0.59
C HIS A 181 -17.58 18.71 -0.51
N TYR A 182 -18.45 18.93 -1.50
CA TYR A 182 -19.42 20.04 -1.44
C TYR A 182 -20.45 19.80 -0.33
N ASN A 183 -20.56 20.73 0.61
CA ASN A 183 -21.50 20.67 1.73
C ASN A 183 -22.82 21.36 1.34
N LEU A 184 -23.87 20.56 1.17
CA LEU A 184 -25.20 21.00 0.75
C LEU A 184 -25.95 21.79 1.85
N PHE A 185 -25.61 21.58 3.13
CA PHE A 185 -26.21 22.33 4.23
C PHE A 185 -25.63 23.75 4.34
N LEU A 186 -24.33 23.88 4.12
CA LEU A 186 -23.61 25.17 4.18
C LEU A 186 -23.58 25.91 2.83
N ASP A 187 -23.86 25.22 1.72
CA ASP A 187 -23.81 25.74 0.34
C ASP A 187 -22.38 26.14 -0.11
N GLU A 188 -21.36 25.43 0.38
CA GLU A 188 -19.93 25.69 0.09
C GLU A 188 -19.09 24.41 0.01
N ASP A 189 -17.88 24.50 -0.55
CA ASP A 189 -16.90 23.41 -0.50
C ASP A 189 -16.45 23.18 0.96
N GLY A 190 -16.37 21.92 1.38
CA GLY A 190 -16.09 21.53 2.76
C GLY A 190 -14.78 20.77 2.92
N PRO A 191 -13.61 21.41 2.72
CA PRO A 191 -12.32 20.80 3.05
C PRO A 191 -12.29 20.41 4.53
N GLN A 192 -11.65 19.28 4.82
CA GLN A 192 -11.54 18.74 6.17
C GLN A 192 -10.09 18.81 6.65
N ASN A 193 -9.91 19.13 7.93
CA ASN A 193 -8.57 19.16 8.54
C ASN A 193 -7.95 17.76 8.57
N LEU A 194 -6.65 17.68 8.26
CA LEU A 194 -5.82 16.48 8.42
C LEU A 194 -5.30 16.44 9.85
N TRP A 195 -5.88 15.57 10.68
CA TRP A 195 -5.56 15.52 12.10
C TRP A 195 -4.38 14.60 12.41
N VAL A 196 -3.57 15.04 13.38
CA VAL A 196 -2.50 14.25 13.99
C VAL A 196 -2.63 14.29 15.50
N ALA A 197 -2.48 13.12 16.14
CA ALA A 197 -2.29 12.99 17.57
C ALA A 197 -0.85 12.54 17.88
N GLU A 198 -0.09 13.36 18.60
CA GLU A 198 1.24 12.99 19.14
C GLU A 198 1.11 12.64 20.61
N LEU A 199 1.61 11.47 21.03
CA LEU A 199 1.59 11.01 22.41
C LEU A 199 3.00 10.67 22.91
N THR A 200 3.41 11.31 24.00
CA THR A 200 4.68 11.06 24.70
C THR A 200 4.64 11.74 26.07
N ASN A 201 5.46 11.31 27.03
CA ASN A 201 5.70 12.14 28.21
C ASN A 201 6.44 13.43 27.78
N ASP A 202 6.12 14.56 28.42
CA ASP A 202 6.71 15.87 28.15
C ASP A 202 6.51 16.36 26.70
N VAL A 203 5.29 16.20 26.16
CA VAL A 203 4.97 16.46 24.74
C VAL A 203 5.30 17.90 24.27
N HIS A 204 5.34 18.86 25.20
CA HIS A 204 5.69 20.25 24.94
C HIS A 204 7.17 20.61 25.17
N ASP A 205 7.99 19.68 25.66
CA ASP A 205 9.44 19.85 25.73
C ASP A 205 10.06 19.50 24.38
N ALA A 206 10.29 20.53 23.55
CA ALA A 206 10.83 20.37 22.21
C ALA A 206 12.18 19.63 22.16
N ALA A 207 13.03 19.74 23.19
CA ALA A 207 14.31 19.05 23.22
C ALA A 207 14.12 17.56 23.52
N ALA A 208 13.32 17.23 24.54
CA ALA A 208 13.00 15.84 24.86
C ALA A 208 12.24 15.16 23.71
N PHE A 209 11.24 15.86 23.14
CA PHE A 209 10.49 15.39 21.98
C PHE A 209 11.41 15.07 20.81
N ALA A 210 12.37 15.94 20.49
CA ALA A 210 13.30 15.73 19.38
C ALA A 210 14.19 14.49 19.58
N GLU A 211 14.65 14.21 20.80
CA GLU A 211 15.53 13.07 21.12
C GLU A 211 14.85 11.70 21.06
N LYS A 212 13.54 11.63 21.32
CA LYS A 212 12.75 10.37 21.32
C LYS A 212 12.56 9.79 19.92
N GLN A 213 12.41 8.47 19.84
CA GLN A 213 12.08 7.77 18.59
C GLN A 213 10.61 8.01 18.22
N LYS A 214 10.31 8.31 16.95
CA LYS A 214 8.93 8.49 16.47
C LYS A 214 8.43 7.17 15.89
N VAL A 215 7.24 6.78 16.31
CA VAL A 215 6.50 5.62 15.83
C VAL A 215 5.24 6.12 15.14
N VAL A 216 5.11 5.85 13.86
CA VAL A 216 4.01 6.42 13.04
C VAL A 216 2.93 5.38 12.79
N PHE A 217 1.69 5.77 13.01
CA PHE A 217 0.50 5.00 12.66
C PHE A 217 -0.37 5.82 11.72
N THR A 218 -0.66 5.29 10.55
CA THR A 218 -1.63 5.91 9.63
C THR A 218 -2.94 5.15 9.71
N LEU A 219 -4.01 5.90 9.93
CA LEU A 219 -5.33 5.37 10.26
C LEU A 219 -6.34 5.85 9.23
N SER A 220 -6.99 4.93 8.51
CA SER A 220 -8.02 5.28 7.52
C SER A 220 -7.47 6.15 6.38
N ILE A 221 -6.36 5.72 5.75
CA ILE A 221 -5.95 6.29 4.45
C ILE A 221 -7.01 6.02 3.39
N HIS A 222 -7.73 4.91 3.48
CA HIS A 222 -9.00 4.72 2.81
C HIS A 222 -10.13 4.89 3.82
N GLY A 223 -11.10 5.75 3.50
CA GLY A 223 -12.18 6.08 4.42
C GLY A 223 -13.10 4.91 4.74
N ASP A 224 -13.23 3.92 3.84
CA ASP A 224 -14.03 2.70 3.99
C ASP A 224 -13.31 1.51 4.64
N GLU A 225 -12.09 1.73 5.12
CA GLU A 225 -11.26 0.78 5.86
C GLU A 225 -11.15 1.28 7.31
N ARG A 226 -12.14 0.90 8.12
CA ARG A 226 -12.46 1.58 9.38
C ARG A 226 -11.69 1.05 10.57
N SER A 227 -11.29 -0.21 10.53
CA SER A 227 -10.71 -0.90 11.68
C SER A 227 -9.48 -0.17 12.24
N GLY A 228 -8.61 0.38 11.38
CA GLY A 228 -7.45 1.17 11.80
C GLY A 228 -7.84 2.40 12.61
N ALA A 229 -8.78 3.21 12.10
CA ALA A 229 -9.29 4.38 12.81
C ALA A 229 -10.02 4.01 14.11
N GLU A 230 -10.87 2.98 14.10
CA GLU A 230 -11.57 2.51 15.30
C GLU A 230 -10.59 2.04 16.38
N ALA A 231 -9.55 1.28 16.01
CA ALA A 231 -8.54 0.74 16.92
C ALA A 231 -7.63 1.84 17.47
N GLY A 232 -7.07 2.68 16.59
CA GLY A 232 -6.13 3.72 16.96
C GLY A 232 -6.77 4.81 17.82
N THR A 233 -7.97 5.28 17.46
CA THR A 233 -8.68 6.31 18.25
C THR A 233 -9.02 5.81 19.66
N ARG A 234 -9.48 4.56 19.82
CA ARG A 234 -9.72 3.96 21.15
C ARG A 234 -8.44 3.68 21.92
N PHE A 235 -7.38 3.25 21.23
CA PHE A 235 -6.09 3.00 21.87
C PHE A 235 -5.49 4.28 22.48
N VAL A 236 -5.63 5.43 21.80
CA VAL A 236 -5.21 6.72 22.34
C VAL A 236 -5.92 7.02 23.67
N GLU A 237 -7.24 6.83 23.75
CA GLU A 237 -7.96 7.00 25.02
C GLU A 237 -7.46 6.02 26.09
N GLN A 238 -7.38 4.72 25.78
CA GLN A 238 -6.92 3.67 26.70
C GLN A 238 -5.54 3.99 27.28
N LEU A 239 -4.61 4.46 26.45
CA LEU A 239 -3.27 4.85 26.86
C LEU A 239 -3.26 6.07 27.80
N LEU A 240 -4.14 7.05 27.58
CA LEU A 240 -4.22 8.26 28.40
C LEU A 240 -4.95 8.02 29.73
N VAL A 241 -5.90 7.08 29.78
CA VAL A 241 -6.59 6.72 31.03
C VAL A 241 -5.84 5.67 31.87
N GLY A 242 -4.73 5.13 31.35
CA GLY A 242 -3.83 4.21 32.06
C GLY A 242 -4.15 2.73 31.90
N ASP A 243 -4.92 2.37 30.86
CA ASP A 243 -5.28 0.98 30.54
C ASP A 243 -4.20 0.26 29.71
N GLU A 244 -3.17 0.99 29.24
CA GLU A 244 -2.03 0.47 28.46
C GLU A 244 -0.68 0.64 29.21
N PRO A 245 -0.49 0.05 30.40
CA PRO A 245 0.66 0.32 31.25
C PRO A 245 2.01 -0.06 30.62
N ASP A 246 2.03 -1.09 29.76
CA ASP A 246 3.25 -1.53 29.08
C ASP A 246 3.70 -0.55 28.00
N VAL A 247 2.76 0.10 27.30
CA VAL A 247 3.07 1.12 26.28
C VAL A 247 3.27 2.48 26.92
N GLU A 248 2.53 2.81 27.98
CA GLU A 248 2.73 4.01 28.79
C GLU A 248 4.17 4.11 29.31
N ALA A 249 4.75 2.98 29.73
CA ALA A 249 6.15 2.91 30.17
C ALA A 249 7.17 3.25 29.08
N LEU A 250 6.80 3.19 27.79
CA LEU A 250 7.67 3.51 26.67
C LEU A 250 7.66 4.99 26.30
N LEU A 251 6.68 5.77 26.78
CA LEU A 251 6.53 7.19 26.40
C LEU A 251 7.67 8.10 26.89
N ASP A 252 8.59 7.58 27.71
CA ASP A 252 9.85 8.24 28.02
C ASP A 252 10.89 8.12 26.89
N ASP A 253 10.77 7.10 26.04
CA ASP A 253 11.72 6.78 24.96
C ASP A 253 11.13 7.01 23.56
N VAL A 254 9.79 6.98 23.43
CA VAL A 254 9.08 7.10 22.15
C VAL A 254 8.04 8.21 22.12
N VAL A 255 7.77 8.70 20.90
CA VAL A 255 6.59 9.47 20.52
C VAL A 255 5.74 8.61 19.61
N LEU A 256 4.49 8.38 19.99
CA LEU A 256 3.50 7.75 19.11
C LEU A 256 2.79 8.83 18.30
N VAL A 257 2.77 8.70 16.98
CA VAL A 257 2.17 9.66 16.04
C VAL A 257 1.03 8.95 15.31
N PHE A 258 -0.21 9.36 15.55
CA PHE A 258 -1.39 8.84 14.86
C PHE A 258 -1.88 9.86 13.84
N LEU A 259 -1.77 9.54 12.55
CA LEU A 259 -2.16 10.37 11.42
C LEU A 259 -3.47 9.84 10.81
N TYR A 260 -4.41 10.75 10.52
CA TYR A 260 -5.70 10.47 9.87
C TYR A 260 -5.72 11.06 8.45
N PRO A 261 -5.30 10.32 7.41
CA PRO A 261 -4.90 10.91 6.14
C PRO A 261 -6.02 11.15 5.14
N ASN A 262 -7.19 10.50 5.28
CA ASN A 262 -8.32 10.69 4.36
C ASN A 262 -9.63 11.04 5.10
N PRO A 263 -9.77 12.29 5.59
CA PRO A 263 -10.99 12.73 6.23
C PRO A 263 -12.16 12.86 5.25
N ASP A 264 -11.92 13.12 3.97
CA ASP A 264 -12.98 13.19 2.92
C ASP A 264 -13.74 11.87 2.81
N GLY A 265 -12.99 10.77 2.68
CA GLY A 265 -13.55 9.43 2.62
C GLY A 265 -14.29 9.04 3.90
N TRP A 266 -13.90 9.59 5.05
CA TRP A 266 -14.60 9.39 6.32
C TRP A 266 -15.93 10.17 6.35
N VAL A 267 -15.93 11.47 6.02
CA VAL A 267 -17.13 12.32 6.11
C VAL A 267 -18.15 12.03 5.01
N ALA A 268 -17.76 11.35 3.93
CA ALA A 268 -18.64 11.00 2.81
C ALA A 268 -19.93 10.25 3.21
N ARG A 269 -19.95 9.59 4.38
CA ARG A 269 -21.16 8.95 4.94
C ARG A 269 -22.24 9.94 5.40
N ASN A 270 -21.86 11.18 5.67
CA ASN A 270 -22.75 12.19 6.23
C ASN A 270 -23.60 12.86 5.16
N GLN A 271 -24.91 12.98 5.43
CA GLN A 271 -25.93 13.36 4.44
C GLN A 271 -25.84 14.83 4.01
N GLN A 272 -25.10 15.66 4.73
CA GLN A 272 -24.83 17.03 4.29
C GLN A 272 -23.83 17.12 3.14
N TYR A 273 -23.08 16.06 2.82
CA TYR A 273 -22.09 16.09 1.75
C TYR A 273 -22.64 15.51 0.45
N ARG A 274 -22.42 16.22 -0.65
CA ARG A 274 -22.60 15.66 -1.98
C ARG A 274 -21.35 14.87 -2.35
N VAL A 275 -21.49 13.56 -2.37
CA VAL A 275 -20.44 12.65 -2.84
C VAL A 275 -20.54 12.53 -4.37
N ASP A 276 -19.46 12.85 -5.05
CA ASP A 276 -19.29 12.74 -6.51
C ASP A 276 -17.81 12.45 -6.75
N THR A 277 -17.39 11.21 -6.46
CA THR A 277 -15.97 10.81 -6.57
C THR A 277 -15.58 10.49 -8.01
N ASP A 278 -16.56 10.24 -8.88
CA ASP A 278 -16.34 10.03 -10.31
C ASP A 278 -16.24 11.35 -11.11
N GLY A 279 -16.66 12.48 -10.53
CA GLY A 279 -16.60 13.81 -11.12
C GLY A 279 -17.55 14.03 -12.29
N ASP A 280 -18.59 13.19 -12.42
CA ASP A 280 -19.53 13.21 -13.53
C ASP A 280 -20.76 14.10 -13.26
N GLY A 281 -20.86 14.65 -12.04
CA GLY A 281 -21.94 15.51 -11.59
C GLY A 281 -23.17 14.76 -11.08
N GLU A 282 -23.17 13.43 -11.08
CA GLU A 282 -24.23 12.59 -10.53
C GLU A 282 -23.88 12.15 -9.11
N PRO A 283 -24.72 12.44 -8.10
CA PRO A 283 -24.41 12.10 -6.72
C PRO A 283 -24.38 10.59 -6.46
N GLU A 284 -23.35 10.14 -5.77
CA GLU A 284 -23.23 8.79 -5.24
C GLU A 284 -23.98 8.61 -3.92
N HIS A 285 -24.12 7.34 -3.49
CA HIS A 285 -24.57 7.03 -2.15
C HIS A 285 -23.57 7.48 -1.09
N ASN A 286 -24.08 8.21 -0.08
CA ASN A 286 -23.35 8.54 1.14
C ASN A 286 -23.04 7.26 1.93
N SER A 287 -21.75 6.98 2.02
CA SER A 287 -21.12 5.91 2.81
C SER A 287 -19.67 6.31 3.01
N PHE A 288 -18.90 5.53 3.76
CA PHE A 288 -17.45 5.70 3.74
C PHE A 288 -16.90 5.44 2.32
N LYS A 289 -15.83 6.16 1.95
CA LYS A 289 -15.24 6.06 0.61
C LYS A 289 -13.74 5.83 0.69
N ARG A 290 -13.25 4.93 -0.17
CA ARG A 290 -11.83 4.68 -0.37
C ARG A 290 -11.04 5.92 -0.77
N VAL A 291 -11.58 6.68 -1.72
CA VAL A 291 -10.93 7.82 -2.38
C VAL A 291 -11.18 9.13 -1.63
N THR A 292 -10.40 10.16 -1.94
CA THR A 292 -10.63 11.53 -1.47
C THR A 292 -11.78 12.19 -2.25
N ALA A 293 -12.14 13.44 -1.93
CA ALA A 293 -13.23 14.14 -2.63
C ALA A 293 -12.95 14.41 -4.12
N THR A 294 -11.69 14.31 -4.57
CA THR A 294 -11.31 14.45 -5.98
C THR A 294 -11.33 13.13 -6.73
N GLY A 295 -11.69 12.03 -6.08
CA GLY A 295 -11.83 10.71 -6.70
C GLY A 295 -10.54 9.92 -6.84
N VAL A 296 -9.42 10.43 -6.32
CA VAL A 296 -8.13 9.74 -6.37
C VAL A 296 -7.94 8.83 -5.16
N ASP A 297 -7.28 7.70 -5.37
CA ASP A 297 -6.87 6.80 -4.27
C ASP A 297 -5.71 7.47 -3.53
N PRO A 298 -5.88 7.90 -2.26
CA PRO A 298 -4.82 8.61 -1.53
C PRO A 298 -3.56 7.75 -1.36
N ASN A 299 -3.67 6.42 -1.32
CA ASN A 299 -2.52 5.50 -1.25
C ASN A 299 -1.86 5.24 -2.63
N ARG A 300 -1.99 6.18 -3.58
CA ARG A 300 -1.29 6.20 -4.88
C ARG A 300 -0.63 7.54 -5.20
N GLN A 301 -0.65 8.50 -4.27
CA GLN A 301 -0.31 9.90 -4.53
C GLN A 301 1.04 10.34 -3.95
N TYR A 302 1.94 9.43 -3.60
CA TYR A 302 3.22 9.78 -2.95
C TYR A 302 4.42 9.69 -3.90
N PRO A 303 5.48 10.49 -3.69
CA PRO A 303 6.66 10.52 -4.56
C PRO A 303 7.58 9.30 -4.33
N THR A 304 7.15 8.15 -4.87
CA THR A 304 7.84 6.86 -4.72
C THR A 304 9.05 6.74 -5.65
N VAL A 305 10.15 6.17 -5.14
CA VAL A 305 11.36 5.86 -5.90
C VAL A 305 11.07 4.76 -6.91
N GLY A 306 11.66 4.87 -8.11
CA GLY A 306 11.44 3.93 -9.20
C GLY A 306 10.21 4.24 -10.04
N TRP A 307 9.55 3.21 -10.58
CA TRP A 307 8.44 3.37 -11.51
C TRP A 307 7.21 3.94 -10.81
N ILE A 308 6.60 4.93 -11.46
CA ILE A 308 5.30 5.47 -11.07
C ILE A 308 4.34 5.48 -12.26
N ASP A 309 3.06 5.19 -12.00
CA ASP A 309 2.03 5.28 -13.02
C ASP A 309 1.75 6.75 -13.39
N SER A 310 1.51 6.99 -14.68
CA SER A 310 1.15 8.30 -15.21
C SER A 310 -0.24 8.79 -14.79
N GLU A 311 -1.09 7.91 -14.25
CA GLU A 311 -2.40 8.28 -13.68
C GLU A 311 -2.30 8.87 -12.27
N HIS A 312 -1.17 8.69 -11.60
CA HIS A 312 -0.96 9.17 -10.24
C HIS A 312 -0.58 10.65 -10.21
N ASN A 313 -0.74 11.26 -9.04
CA ASN A 313 -0.39 12.64 -8.73
C ASN A 313 0.62 12.63 -7.58
N PRO A 314 1.90 12.31 -7.83
CA PRO A 314 2.90 12.24 -6.77
C PRO A 314 3.07 13.60 -6.10
N ALA A 315 2.62 13.71 -4.86
CA ALA A 315 2.64 14.91 -4.04
C ALA A 315 4.04 15.17 -3.49
N GLU A 316 4.91 15.74 -4.31
CA GLU A 316 6.23 16.22 -3.90
C GLU A 316 6.15 17.73 -3.61
N PRO A 317 6.27 18.17 -2.35
CA PRO A 317 6.22 19.58 -1.96
C PRO A 317 7.46 20.38 -2.37
N ASP A 318 8.60 19.71 -2.63
CA ASP A 318 9.86 20.31 -3.13
C ASP A 318 9.79 20.70 -4.63
N GLY A 319 8.59 20.86 -5.17
CA GLY A 319 8.40 21.50 -6.46
C GLY A 319 8.86 20.72 -7.69
N THR A 320 8.77 21.38 -8.84
CA THR A 320 9.10 20.81 -10.15
C THR A 320 10.58 20.39 -10.23
N ASP A 321 11.47 21.11 -9.56
CA ASP A 321 12.92 20.84 -9.60
C ASP A 321 13.44 19.90 -8.52
N LEU A 322 12.56 19.45 -7.60
CA LEU A 322 12.85 18.52 -6.51
C LEU A 322 13.85 19.08 -5.50
N VAL A 323 13.77 20.39 -5.24
CA VAL A 323 14.61 21.11 -4.28
C VAL A 323 13.71 21.93 -3.36
N ASP A 324 13.78 21.65 -2.06
CA ASP A 324 13.23 22.54 -1.02
C ASP A 324 13.97 23.89 -1.04
N ASP A 325 13.44 24.85 -1.79
CA ASP A 325 13.97 26.21 -1.95
C ASP A 325 13.16 27.30 -1.22
N GLU A 326 11.91 27.00 -0.88
CA GLU A 326 11.00 27.78 -0.03
C GLU A 326 10.32 26.89 1.03
N PRO A 327 10.19 27.33 2.30
CA PRO A 327 9.54 26.51 3.33
C PRO A 327 8.07 26.21 3.02
N GLY A 328 7.66 24.95 3.20
CA GLY A 328 6.31 24.47 2.94
C GLY A 328 6.08 24.11 1.48
N ILE A 329 4.81 24.01 1.07
CA ILE A 329 4.45 23.76 -0.33
C ILE A 329 4.84 24.98 -1.18
N ASP A 330 5.82 24.79 -2.06
CA ASP A 330 6.39 25.86 -2.88
C ASP A 330 5.48 26.31 -4.05
N GLY A 331 5.90 27.36 -4.74
CA GLY A 331 5.18 27.93 -5.87
C GLY A 331 5.38 27.22 -7.21
N ASP A 332 6.29 26.26 -7.29
CA ASP A 332 6.57 25.47 -8.49
C ASP A 332 6.11 24.02 -8.39
N VAL A 333 5.43 23.61 -7.30
CA VAL A 333 4.51 22.48 -7.29
C VAL A 333 3.50 22.65 -8.43
N PRO A 334 3.36 21.67 -9.34
CA PRO A 334 2.39 21.75 -10.41
C PRO A 334 0.96 22.04 -9.89
N PRO A 335 0.26 23.07 -10.37
CA PRO A 335 -1.03 23.51 -9.80
C PRO A 335 -2.12 22.42 -9.73
N ARG A 336 -2.03 21.40 -10.60
CA ARG A 336 -2.95 20.26 -10.52
C ARG A 336 -2.85 19.50 -9.19
N TYR A 337 -1.71 19.51 -8.52
CA TYR A 337 -1.50 18.76 -7.27
C TYR A 337 -2.03 19.52 -6.06
N THR A 338 -1.87 20.83 -6.03
CA THR A 338 -2.51 21.67 -5.00
C THR A 338 -4.04 21.62 -5.06
N ASP A 339 -4.61 21.33 -6.23
CA ASP A 339 -6.06 21.17 -6.40
C ASP A 339 -6.54 19.72 -6.16
N THR A 340 -5.73 18.71 -6.50
CA THR A 340 -6.16 17.30 -6.51
C THR A 340 -5.76 16.53 -5.25
N VAL A 341 -4.56 16.79 -4.72
CA VAL A 341 -3.91 16.07 -3.62
C VAL A 341 -3.21 17.01 -2.61
N PRO A 342 -3.86 18.12 -2.17
CA PRO A 342 -3.29 19.01 -1.16
C PRO A 342 -2.98 18.27 0.15
N ASP A 343 -3.80 17.28 0.50
CA ASP A 343 -3.62 16.43 1.66
C ASP A 343 -2.33 15.63 1.64
N ALA A 344 -2.03 14.95 0.53
CA ALA A 344 -0.80 14.21 0.39
C ALA A 344 0.44 15.14 0.43
N LEU A 345 0.34 16.36 -0.11
CA LEU A 345 1.41 17.37 -0.03
C LEU A 345 1.69 17.77 1.42
N ASP A 346 0.63 18.11 2.17
CA ASP A 346 0.72 18.49 3.58
C ASP A 346 1.27 17.34 4.45
N ILE A 347 0.90 16.09 4.14
CA ILE A 347 1.41 14.89 4.83
C ILE A 347 2.91 14.70 4.58
N VAL A 348 3.37 14.84 3.33
CA VAL A 348 4.80 14.70 2.99
C VAL A 348 5.63 15.77 3.70
N GLU A 349 5.19 17.02 3.64
CA GLU A 349 5.84 18.14 4.33
C GLU A 349 5.90 17.92 5.85
N PHE A 350 4.77 17.54 6.45
CA PHE A 350 4.67 17.28 7.88
C PHE A 350 5.65 16.19 8.34
N LEU A 351 5.67 15.05 7.66
CA LEU A 351 6.46 13.89 8.09
C LEU A 351 7.96 14.08 7.87
N ARG A 352 8.36 14.83 6.83
CA ARG A 352 9.76 15.25 6.65
C ARG A 352 10.26 16.16 7.76
N GLY A 353 9.35 16.80 8.51
CA GLY A 353 9.66 17.58 9.70
C GLY A 353 10.23 16.78 10.88
N TYR A 354 10.20 15.43 10.83
CA TYR A 354 10.76 14.58 11.88
C TYR A 354 12.16 14.04 11.55
N ASP A 355 13.11 14.21 12.48
CA ASP A 355 14.47 13.68 12.31
C ASP A 355 14.64 12.20 12.72
N ASN A 356 13.91 11.73 13.74
CA ASN A 356 14.12 10.43 14.41
C ASN A 356 12.92 9.49 14.26
N VAL A 357 12.37 9.37 13.05
CA VAL A 357 11.34 8.36 12.75
C VAL A 357 12.00 7.00 12.58
N ARG A 358 11.46 5.98 13.26
CA ARG A 358 12.12 4.66 13.36
C ARG A 358 11.36 3.55 12.65
N ILE A 359 10.06 3.50 12.87
CA ILE A 359 9.18 2.42 12.44
C ILE A 359 7.75 2.95 12.35
N GLY A 360 6.93 2.37 11.49
CA GLY A 360 5.52 2.70 11.45
C GLY A 360 4.64 1.65 10.77
N SER A 361 3.35 1.76 11.04
CA SER A 361 2.34 0.82 10.58
C SER A 361 1.17 1.57 9.94
N ASP A 362 0.84 1.19 8.71
CA ASP A 362 -0.34 1.66 8.00
C ASP A 362 -1.47 0.64 8.13
N LEU A 363 -2.57 1.03 8.77
CA LEU A 363 -3.66 0.14 9.15
C LEU A 363 -4.81 0.27 8.13
N HIS A 364 -4.86 -0.68 7.20
CA HIS A 364 -5.83 -0.78 6.09
C HIS A 364 -7.01 -1.70 6.42
N GLY A 365 -7.80 -2.01 5.42
CA GLY A 365 -8.90 -2.95 5.48
C GLY A 365 -9.15 -3.56 4.11
N MET A 366 -9.53 -4.83 4.11
CA MET A 366 -9.86 -5.56 2.90
C MET A 366 -11.21 -6.25 3.05
N PHE A 367 -11.77 -6.69 1.92
CA PHE A 367 -13.07 -7.32 1.88
C PHE A 367 -13.13 -8.63 2.69
N TRP A 368 -12.14 -9.53 2.53
CA TRP A 368 -12.01 -10.81 3.23
C TRP A 368 -10.65 -11.46 2.90
N SER A 369 -10.16 -12.34 3.77
CA SER A 369 -9.01 -13.23 3.55
C SER A 369 -9.13 -14.53 4.37
N SER A 370 -8.33 -15.55 4.05
CA SER A 370 -8.10 -16.70 4.93
C SER A 370 -7.35 -16.32 6.21
N ASP A 371 -6.60 -15.22 6.17
CA ASP A 371 -5.89 -14.66 7.31
C ASP A 371 -6.67 -13.44 7.80
N PHE A 372 -6.89 -13.33 9.12
CA PHE A 372 -7.68 -12.20 9.63
C PHE A 372 -6.96 -10.86 9.48
N ILE A 373 -5.62 -10.88 9.60
CA ILE A 373 -4.74 -9.73 9.34
C ILE A 373 -3.58 -10.18 8.47
N GLU A 374 -3.28 -9.44 7.40
CA GLU A 374 -2.07 -9.68 6.60
C GLU A 374 -1.04 -8.57 6.82
N GLY A 375 0.21 -8.93 7.13
CA GLY A 375 1.35 -8.02 7.22
C GLY A 375 2.09 -7.89 5.88
N LEU A 376 2.11 -6.68 5.33
CA LEU A 376 2.65 -6.36 4.01
C LEU A 376 3.99 -5.63 4.14
N ILE A 377 5.07 -6.34 3.80
CA ILE A 377 6.41 -5.78 3.68
C ILE A 377 6.48 -4.96 2.39
N VAL A 378 6.76 -3.66 2.55
CA VAL A 378 6.60 -2.63 1.53
C VAL A 378 7.69 -2.69 0.44
N ASN A 379 7.47 -1.94 -0.65
CA ASN A 379 8.37 -1.93 -1.79
C ASN A 379 9.62 -1.07 -1.54
N ASP A 380 10.68 -1.68 -1.03
CA ASP A 380 11.95 -1.00 -0.78
C ASP A 380 13.17 -1.93 -0.85
N GLN A 381 14.37 -1.33 -0.77
CA GLN A 381 15.66 -1.99 -0.60
C GLN A 381 15.90 -2.26 0.89
N TYR A 382 16.35 -3.47 1.22
CA TYR A 382 16.70 -3.83 2.60
C TYR A 382 18.07 -4.51 2.65
N ASP A 383 18.86 -4.17 3.66
CA ASP A 383 20.07 -4.89 4.01
C ASP A 383 19.78 -6.09 4.94
N THR A 384 20.85 -6.78 5.39
CA THR A 384 20.71 -7.94 6.28
C THR A 384 20.13 -7.57 7.64
N ASP A 385 20.57 -6.46 8.24
CA ASP A 385 20.08 -6.01 9.56
C ASP A 385 18.58 -5.68 9.47
N GLU A 386 18.17 -4.90 8.46
CA GLU A 386 16.79 -4.47 8.23
C GLU A 386 15.84 -5.63 7.94
N PHE A 387 16.29 -6.61 7.14
CA PHE A 387 15.54 -7.84 6.95
C PHE A 387 15.26 -8.56 8.26
N HIS A 388 16.30 -8.73 9.09
CA HIS A 388 16.14 -9.43 10.36
C HIS A 388 15.27 -8.67 11.34
N ASP A 389 15.31 -7.34 11.29
CA ASP A 389 14.49 -6.44 12.10
C ASP A 389 13.01 -6.51 11.71
N LEU A 390 12.67 -6.32 10.43
CA LEU A 390 11.31 -6.43 9.90
C LEU A 390 10.69 -7.81 10.18
N TYR A 391 11.45 -8.88 9.98
CA TYR A 391 10.94 -10.24 10.21
C TYR A 391 10.85 -10.61 11.70
N GLU A 392 11.65 -9.97 12.57
CA GLU A 392 11.47 -10.14 14.01
C GLU A 392 10.23 -9.41 14.50
N TRP A 393 9.99 -8.20 14.00
CA TRP A 393 8.79 -7.44 14.28
C TRP A 393 7.55 -8.26 13.90
N ASN A 394 7.46 -8.72 12.65
CA ASN A 394 6.36 -9.56 12.17
C ASN A 394 6.15 -10.82 13.02
N ARG A 395 7.22 -11.56 13.36
CA ARG A 395 7.13 -12.77 14.19
C ARG A 395 6.62 -12.48 15.62
N ARG A 396 6.85 -11.28 16.13
CA ARG A 396 6.32 -10.85 17.44
C ARG A 396 4.87 -10.42 17.32
N THR A 397 4.52 -9.69 16.25
CA THR A 397 3.15 -9.31 15.92
C THR A 397 2.27 -10.54 15.72
N GLU A 398 2.69 -11.49 14.88
CA GLU A 398 2.04 -12.79 14.66
C GLU A 398 1.72 -13.47 16.00
N ARG A 399 2.72 -13.64 16.88
CA ARG A 399 2.50 -14.26 18.19
C ARG A 399 1.49 -13.51 19.07
N ARG A 400 1.49 -12.18 19.04
CA ARG A 400 0.54 -11.37 19.84
C ARG A 400 -0.88 -11.50 19.32
N VAL A 401 -1.04 -11.30 18.01
CA VAL A 401 -2.34 -11.37 17.33
C VAL A 401 -2.93 -12.78 17.44
N GLU A 402 -2.14 -13.82 17.21
CA GLU A 402 -2.57 -15.22 17.39
C GLU A 402 -3.02 -15.50 18.83
N ASN A 403 -2.25 -15.06 19.83
CA ASN A 403 -2.63 -15.25 21.23
C ASN A 403 -3.92 -14.51 21.61
N ALA A 404 -4.20 -13.38 20.97
CA ALA A 404 -5.39 -12.57 21.25
C ALA A 404 -6.64 -13.07 20.51
N LEU A 405 -6.48 -13.58 19.28
CA LEU A 405 -7.60 -13.80 18.37
C LEU A 405 -7.88 -15.25 17.98
N ALA A 406 -6.90 -16.17 18.05
CA ALA A 406 -7.10 -17.51 17.48
C ALA A 406 -8.35 -18.24 18.04
N ASP A 407 -8.50 -18.22 19.37
CA ASP A 407 -9.66 -18.82 20.05
C ASP A 407 -10.97 -18.09 19.74
N GLU A 408 -10.92 -16.75 19.64
CA GLU A 408 -12.09 -15.92 19.34
C GLU A 408 -12.56 -16.08 17.90
N LEU A 409 -11.64 -16.15 16.94
CA LEU A 409 -11.94 -16.43 15.53
C LEU A 409 -12.59 -17.81 15.38
N ASP A 410 -12.11 -18.83 16.10
CA ASP A 410 -12.73 -20.15 16.08
C ASP A 410 -14.13 -20.13 16.71
N ALA A 411 -14.32 -19.41 17.82
CA ALA A 411 -15.62 -19.22 18.46
C ALA A 411 -16.63 -18.50 17.54
N HIS A 412 -16.15 -17.61 16.68
CA HIS A 412 -16.95 -16.82 15.74
C HIS A 412 -17.05 -17.43 14.34
N ARG A 413 -16.44 -18.59 14.08
CA ARG A 413 -16.37 -19.21 12.75
C ARG A 413 -17.73 -19.36 12.06
N GLU A 414 -18.78 -19.71 12.81
CA GLU A 414 -20.14 -19.81 12.24
C GLU A 414 -20.74 -18.45 11.89
N ARG A 415 -20.44 -17.39 12.67
CA ARG A 415 -20.87 -16.02 12.36
C ARG A 415 -20.21 -15.51 11.09
N PHE A 416 -18.94 -15.85 10.84
CA PHE A 416 -18.29 -15.55 9.56
C PHE A 416 -18.97 -16.28 8.39
N ARG A 417 -19.37 -17.54 8.55
CA ARG A 417 -20.13 -18.26 7.50
C ARG A 417 -21.47 -17.58 7.21
N GLU A 418 -22.23 -17.23 8.24
CA GLU A 418 -23.50 -16.49 8.10
C GLU A 418 -23.30 -15.12 7.45
N LEU A 419 -22.21 -14.43 7.80
CA LEU A 419 -21.83 -13.14 7.18
C LEU A 419 -21.49 -13.33 5.70
N ASN A 420 -20.68 -14.32 5.37
CA ASN A 420 -20.30 -14.65 4.00
C ASN A 420 -21.53 -15.06 3.17
N GLU A 421 -22.46 -15.84 3.73
CA GLU A 421 -23.75 -16.13 3.08
C GLU A 421 -24.57 -14.86 2.83
N THR A 422 -24.57 -13.92 3.77
CA THR A 422 -25.24 -12.62 3.61
C THR A 422 -24.60 -11.84 2.45
N TYR A 423 -23.27 -11.73 2.42
CA TYR A 423 -22.54 -11.06 1.34
C TYR A 423 -22.75 -11.76 0.00
N GLY A 424 -22.68 -13.09 -0.03
CA GLY A 424 -22.99 -13.87 -1.23
C GLY A 424 -24.39 -13.59 -1.75
N ASN A 425 -25.40 -13.56 -0.88
CA ASN A 425 -26.78 -13.21 -1.27
C ASN A 425 -26.90 -11.76 -1.78
N GLU A 426 -26.19 -10.82 -1.16
CA GLU A 426 -26.20 -9.42 -1.55
C GLU A 426 -25.58 -9.21 -2.94
N TRP A 427 -24.40 -9.78 -3.19
CA TRP A 427 -23.67 -9.64 -4.46
C TRP A 427 -24.09 -10.68 -5.51
N GLY A 428 -24.92 -11.66 -5.15
CA GLY A 428 -25.49 -12.66 -6.04
C GLY A 428 -24.58 -13.84 -6.35
N PHE A 429 -23.65 -14.21 -5.48
CA PHE A 429 -22.81 -15.41 -5.61
C PHE A 429 -23.00 -16.36 -4.41
N ASP A 430 -22.43 -17.56 -4.50
CA ASP A 430 -22.47 -18.53 -3.39
C ASP A 430 -21.51 -18.11 -2.28
N GLY A 431 -22.02 -17.52 -1.20
CA GLY A 431 -21.20 -17.03 -0.09
C GLY A 431 -20.30 -18.08 0.55
N SER A 432 -20.61 -19.38 0.41
CA SER A 432 -19.77 -20.47 0.91
C SER A 432 -18.44 -20.60 0.17
N THR A 433 -18.23 -19.87 -0.94
CA THR A 433 -16.95 -19.79 -1.63
C THR A 433 -15.99 -18.76 -1.05
N LEU A 434 -16.45 -17.88 -0.16
CA LEU A 434 -15.58 -16.94 0.55
C LEU A 434 -14.80 -17.68 1.64
N PRO A 435 -13.52 -17.30 1.89
CA PRO A 435 -12.76 -17.85 2.99
C PRO A 435 -13.41 -17.48 4.33
N THR A 436 -13.11 -18.27 5.36
CA THR A 436 -13.30 -17.88 6.76
C THR A 436 -11.92 -17.82 7.40
N PRO A 437 -11.68 -17.00 8.43
CA PRO A 437 -10.36 -16.92 9.04
C PRO A 437 -9.88 -18.30 9.50
N GLU A 438 -8.72 -18.72 9.01
CA GLU A 438 -8.01 -19.92 9.42
C GLU A 438 -6.89 -19.56 10.40
N GLU A 439 -6.15 -18.49 10.10
CA GLU A 439 -5.11 -17.91 10.94
C GLU A 439 -5.47 -16.45 11.29
N ALA A 440 -4.94 -15.96 12.41
CA ALA A 440 -5.16 -14.59 12.83
C ALA A 440 -4.19 -13.62 12.13
N TYR A 441 -2.98 -14.08 11.79
CA TYR A 441 -1.95 -13.24 11.17
C TYR A 441 -0.96 -14.03 10.29
N ASP A 442 -0.80 -13.63 9.03
CA ASP A 442 0.34 -14.02 8.18
C ASP A 442 0.99 -12.77 7.53
N TYR A 443 2.20 -12.88 7.01
CA TYR A 443 2.97 -11.78 6.45
C TYR A 443 3.93 -12.19 5.33
N GLY A 444 4.15 -11.27 4.39
CA GLY A 444 5.04 -11.45 3.24
C GLY A 444 5.29 -10.13 2.54
N THR A 445 5.85 -10.15 1.33
CA THR A 445 5.77 -8.96 0.49
C THR A 445 4.34 -8.68 0.07
N ILE A 446 4.06 -7.47 -0.46
CA ILE A 446 2.74 -7.13 -1.03
C ILE A 446 2.28 -8.19 -2.04
N LEU A 447 3.19 -8.71 -2.87
CA LEU A 447 2.86 -9.78 -3.82
C LEU A 447 2.54 -11.10 -3.14
N ASP A 448 3.30 -11.44 -2.10
CA ASP A 448 3.15 -12.71 -1.40
C ASP A 448 1.78 -12.84 -0.73
N THR A 449 1.28 -11.75 -0.14
CA THR A 449 0.01 -11.67 0.60
C THR A 449 -1.18 -11.41 -0.33
N ILE A 450 -1.23 -10.24 -0.96
CA ILE A 450 -2.41 -9.78 -1.73
C ILE A 450 -2.30 -10.02 -3.25
N GLY A 451 -1.19 -10.58 -3.74
CA GLY A 451 -1.08 -11.12 -5.11
C GLY A 451 -0.74 -10.12 -6.21
N TYR A 452 -0.52 -8.84 -5.87
CA TYR A 452 -0.07 -7.78 -6.79
C TYR A 452 0.99 -6.88 -6.11
N THR A 453 1.40 -5.81 -6.76
CA THR A 453 2.32 -4.82 -6.16
C THR A 453 1.93 -3.42 -6.63
N THR A 454 2.44 -2.38 -5.98
CA THR A 454 1.94 -1.00 -6.09
C THR A 454 3.06 0.01 -6.36
N SER A 455 2.68 1.20 -6.82
CA SER A 455 3.54 2.41 -6.84
C SER A 455 2.77 3.60 -6.29
N GLY A 456 3.46 4.62 -5.79
CA GLY A 456 2.81 5.83 -5.26
C GLY A 456 2.24 5.69 -3.85
N THR A 457 2.49 4.59 -3.13
CA THR A 457 1.94 4.36 -1.78
C THR A 457 2.66 5.20 -0.72
N LEU A 458 1.93 5.63 0.32
CA LEU A 458 2.48 6.39 1.46
C LEU A 458 3.67 5.65 2.09
N ILE A 459 3.46 4.37 2.38
CA ILE A 459 4.41 3.54 3.12
C ILE A 459 5.70 3.23 2.35
N SER A 460 5.61 3.02 1.03
CA SER A 460 6.84 2.81 0.23
C SER A 460 7.65 4.10 0.17
N TRP A 461 6.99 5.25 -0.03
CA TRP A 461 7.66 6.57 0.02
C TRP A 461 8.35 6.79 1.37
N MET A 462 7.64 6.56 2.48
CA MET A 462 8.20 6.67 3.82
C MET A 462 9.45 5.78 3.99
N SER A 463 9.43 4.55 3.49
CA SER A 463 10.57 3.64 3.64
C SER A 463 11.80 4.04 2.83
N HIS A 464 11.61 4.66 1.67
CA HIS A 464 12.74 5.02 0.82
C HIS A 464 13.80 5.90 1.50
N PRO A 465 15.05 5.85 1.02
CA PRO A 465 16.15 6.66 1.55
C PRO A 465 15.86 8.17 1.54
N ARG A 466 16.32 8.88 2.58
CA ARG A 466 16.14 10.34 2.71
C ARG A 466 16.78 11.15 1.59
N ASP A 467 17.92 10.71 1.06
CA ASP A 467 18.57 11.36 -0.09
C ASP A 467 17.80 11.18 -1.40
N GLN A 468 16.83 10.26 -1.42
CA GLN A 468 15.81 10.12 -2.45
C GLN A 468 14.43 10.65 -2.01
N GLY A 469 14.40 11.55 -1.02
CA GLY A 469 13.18 12.25 -0.59
C GLY A 469 12.20 11.44 0.25
N GLY A 470 12.52 10.19 0.61
CA GLY A 470 11.77 9.39 1.59
C GLY A 470 12.15 9.74 3.04
N LEU A 471 11.84 8.86 4.00
CA LEU A 471 12.13 9.09 5.43
C LEU A 471 13.17 8.13 6.02
N ASP A 472 13.57 7.07 5.28
CA ASP A 472 14.48 6.01 5.75
C ASP A 472 13.92 5.29 6.99
N ILE A 473 12.65 4.85 6.89
CA ILE A 473 11.92 4.23 8.00
C ILE A 473 11.41 2.83 7.67
N GLN A 474 11.39 1.94 8.65
CA GLN A 474 10.78 0.64 8.46
C GLN A 474 9.25 0.74 8.53
N MET A 475 8.58 0.60 7.38
CA MET A 475 7.12 0.57 7.30
C MET A 475 6.60 -0.83 7.02
N MET A 476 5.40 -1.05 7.53
CA MET A 476 4.52 -2.12 7.05
C MET A 476 3.12 -1.58 6.80
N ALA A 477 2.44 -2.15 5.81
CA ALA A 477 0.98 -2.14 5.79
C ALA A 477 0.46 -3.35 6.54
N HIS A 478 -0.69 -3.20 7.17
CA HIS A 478 -1.46 -4.29 7.74
C HIS A 478 -2.86 -4.24 7.14
N GLU A 479 -3.38 -5.35 6.65
CA GLU A 479 -4.68 -5.43 5.98
C GLU A 479 -5.66 -6.28 6.79
N MET A 480 -6.79 -5.71 7.21
CA MET A 480 -7.80 -6.38 8.05
C MET A 480 -8.89 -7.03 7.21
N GLY A 481 -9.17 -8.31 7.42
CA GLY A 481 -10.29 -9.00 6.79
C GLY A 481 -11.67 -8.44 7.22
N TRP A 482 -12.64 -8.48 6.32
CA TRP A 482 -14.01 -8.00 6.54
C TRP A 482 -14.10 -6.52 6.96
N ASP A 483 -13.13 -5.71 6.57
CA ASP A 483 -13.09 -4.26 6.78
C ASP A 483 -13.14 -3.51 5.44
N ASN A 484 -14.27 -3.63 4.76
CA ASN A 484 -14.52 -2.86 3.54
C ASN A 484 -16.04 -2.72 3.29
N ARG A 485 -16.41 -1.90 2.30
CA ARG A 485 -17.81 -1.68 1.92
C ARG A 485 -18.40 -2.87 1.15
N VAL A 486 -19.69 -3.14 1.39
CA VAL A 486 -20.49 -4.16 0.72
C VAL A 486 -21.71 -3.48 0.09
N LEU A 487 -21.76 -3.41 -1.25
CA LEU A 487 -22.80 -2.68 -2.02
C LEU A 487 -23.06 -1.25 -1.49
N ASP A 488 -21.98 -0.46 -1.39
CA ASP A 488 -21.96 0.92 -0.87
C ASP A 488 -22.38 1.09 0.59
N ARG A 489 -22.35 0.02 1.40
CA ARG A 489 -22.68 0.08 2.83
C ARG A 489 -21.62 -0.62 3.67
N ILE A 490 -21.43 -0.14 4.88
CA ILE A 490 -20.60 -0.79 5.89
C ILE A 490 -21.42 -0.89 7.19
N PRO A 491 -22.11 -2.02 7.41
CA PRO A 491 -22.92 -2.18 8.60
C PRO A 491 -22.05 -2.25 9.86
N PHE A 492 -22.38 -1.45 10.87
CA PHE A 492 -21.75 -1.59 12.18
C PHE A 492 -22.18 -2.92 12.83
N ARG A 493 -21.20 -3.77 13.13
CA ARG A 493 -21.39 -5.08 13.75
C ARG A 493 -20.49 -5.17 14.98
N PRO A 494 -21.01 -4.95 16.20
CA PRO A 494 -20.20 -4.87 17.42
C PRO A 494 -19.19 -6.02 17.56
N TRP A 495 -19.65 -7.27 17.38
CA TRP A 495 -18.78 -8.44 17.49
C TRP A 495 -17.63 -8.49 16.49
N LEU A 496 -17.82 -7.97 15.27
CA LEU A 496 -16.77 -7.97 14.25
C LEU A 496 -15.79 -6.82 14.49
N VAL A 497 -16.33 -5.64 14.80
CA VAL A 497 -15.53 -4.45 15.12
C VAL A 497 -14.67 -4.69 16.37
N ASP A 498 -15.17 -5.44 17.34
CA ASP A 498 -14.42 -5.84 18.54
C ASP A 498 -13.20 -6.73 18.20
N LEU A 499 -13.36 -7.73 17.32
CA LEU A 499 -12.25 -8.55 16.83
C LEU A 499 -11.23 -7.70 16.07
N GLN A 500 -11.71 -6.81 15.19
CA GLN A 500 -10.86 -5.93 14.39
C GLN A 500 -10.05 -4.96 15.26
N ILE A 501 -10.69 -4.32 16.25
CA ILE A 501 -10.02 -3.46 17.23
C ILE A 501 -8.99 -4.26 18.01
N THR A 502 -9.36 -5.44 18.53
CA THR A 502 -8.44 -6.29 19.30
C THR A 502 -7.17 -6.61 18.51
N GLY A 503 -7.32 -7.02 17.26
CA GLY A 503 -6.19 -7.35 16.39
C GLY A 503 -5.26 -6.16 16.13
N TYR A 504 -5.81 -5.01 15.72
CA TYR A 504 -4.99 -3.83 15.44
C TYR A 504 -4.42 -3.14 16.67
N GLN A 505 -5.06 -3.27 17.83
CA GLN A 505 -4.42 -2.83 19.07
C GLN A 505 -3.21 -3.70 19.42
N GLU A 506 -3.23 -5.01 19.15
CA GLU A 506 -2.01 -5.84 19.30
C GLU A 506 -0.90 -5.45 18.32
N VAL A 507 -1.25 -5.07 17.08
CA VAL A 507 -0.29 -4.50 16.12
C VAL A 507 0.31 -3.19 16.65
N ILE A 508 -0.52 -2.26 17.16
CA ILE A 508 -0.07 -0.99 17.74
C ILE A 508 0.87 -1.23 18.93
N ARG A 509 0.47 -2.11 19.86
CA ARG A 509 1.28 -2.49 21.04
C ARG A 509 2.64 -3.04 20.63
N GLU A 510 2.68 -3.97 19.67
CA GLU A 510 3.95 -4.55 19.25
C GLU A 510 4.83 -3.54 18.51
N THR A 511 4.24 -2.71 17.63
CA THR A 511 5.00 -1.68 16.90
C THR A 511 5.67 -0.70 17.86
N ALA A 512 4.94 -0.23 18.88
CA ALA A 512 5.50 0.64 19.92
C ALA A 512 6.61 -0.06 20.72
N GLN A 513 6.41 -1.33 21.09
CA GLN A 513 7.42 -2.12 21.83
C GLN A 513 8.65 -2.46 21.00
N HIS A 514 8.49 -2.65 19.69
CA HIS A 514 9.57 -2.98 18.77
C HIS A 514 10.44 -1.76 18.48
N ALA A 515 9.87 -0.55 18.48
CA ALA A 515 10.59 0.70 18.25
C ALA A 515 11.80 0.93 19.18
N VAL A 516 11.77 0.39 20.40
CA VAL A 516 12.86 0.48 21.38
C VAL A 516 13.80 -0.73 21.39
N ARG A 517 13.57 -1.72 20.52
CA ARG A 517 14.42 -2.91 20.40
C ARG A 517 15.60 -2.64 19.48
N THR A 518 16.70 -3.34 19.74
CA THR A 518 17.79 -3.44 18.78
C THR A 518 17.78 -4.82 18.15
N VAL A 519 17.50 -4.91 16.86
CA VAL A 519 17.65 -6.16 16.10
C VAL A 519 18.82 -6.00 15.13
N THR A 520 19.67 -7.02 15.07
CA THR A 520 20.77 -7.08 14.11
C THR A 520 20.84 -8.48 13.50
N GLY A 521 21.12 -8.53 12.21
CA GLY A 521 21.42 -9.69 11.40
C GLY A 521 22.90 -9.79 11.08
N THR A 522 23.49 -10.96 11.25
CA THR A 522 24.85 -11.22 10.76
C THR A 522 24.91 -12.50 9.94
N ILE A 523 25.93 -12.61 9.10
CA ILE A 523 26.19 -13.78 8.26
C ILE A 523 27.43 -14.50 8.79
N GLU A 524 27.36 -15.82 8.86
CA GLU A 524 28.46 -16.72 9.16
C GLU A 524 28.76 -17.54 7.91
N THR A 525 30.01 -17.54 7.47
CA THR A 525 30.43 -18.21 6.22
C THR A 525 31.10 -19.57 6.46
N GLY A 526 31.28 -20.00 7.71
CA GLY A 526 32.10 -21.18 8.02
C GLY A 526 33.59 -21.03 7.68
N GLY A 527 34.04 -19.81 7.34
CA GLY A 527 35.40 -19.55 6.84
C GLY A 527 35.55 -19.67 5.33
N GLU A 528 34.45 -19.88 4.60
CA GLU A 528 34.42 -19.84 3.14
C GLU A 528 34.56 -18.40 2.63
N THR A 529 35.12 -18.30 1.43
CA THR A 529 35.39 -17.03 0.74
C THR A 529 34.57 -16.94 -0.53
N THR A 530 33.94 -15.79 -0.78
CA THR A 530 33.05 -15.58 -1.93
C THR A 530 33.64 -14.55 -2.88
N ALA A 531 33.52 -14.78 -4.19
CA ALA A 531 33.67 -13.74 -5.20
C ALA A 531 32.36 -13.50 -5.95
N TYR A 532 32.21 -12.31 -6.51
CA TYR A 532 31.18 -12.02 -7.50
C TYR A 532 31.81 -11.43 -8.76
N VAL A 533 31.21 -11.65 -9.93
CA VAL A 533 31.73 -11.12 -11.19
C VAL A 533 31.27 -9.67 -11.37
N ASP A 534 32.21 -8.74 -11.25
CA ASP A 534 31.97 -7.30 -11.29
C ASP A 534 31.96 -6.76 -12.73
N THR A 535 31.07 -5.79 -12.99
CA THR A 535 30.97 -5.08 -14.26
C THR A 535 30.25 -3.73 -14.16
N ASP A 536 30.82 -2.71 -14.82
CA ASP A 536 30.14 -1.42 -15.02
C ASP A 536 28.94 -1.52 -15.98
N ALA A 537 28.73 -2.65 -16.66
CA ALA A 537 27.65 -2.82 -17.65
C ALA A 537 26.24 -2.90 -17.03
N LEU A 538 26.15 -3.21 -15.74
CA LEU A 538 24.89 -3.26 -14.99
C LEU A 538 24.52 -1.91 -14.37
N THR A 539 25.48 -1.00 -14.26
CA THR A 539 25.25 0.34 -13.71
C THR A 539 24.31 1.15 -14.61
N ARG A 540 23.37 1.88 -13.99
CA ARG A 540 22.45 2.81 -14.65
C ARG A 540 22.62 4.18 -14.04
N THR A 541 22.65 5.21 -14.88
CA THR A 541 22.79 6.59 -14.41
C THR A 541 21.77 7.48 -15.09
N SER A 542 21.24 8.45 -14.36
CA SER A 542 20.33 9.45 -14.93
C SER A 542 21.03 10.26 -16.05
N ALA A 543 22.34 10.43 -15.98
CA ALA A 543 23.14 11.08 -17.03
C ALA A 543 23.17 10.31 -18.37
N ALA A 544 22.80 9.03 -18.38
CA ALA A 544 22.66 8.22 -19.59
C ALA A 544 21.25 8.27 -20.20
N LEU A 545 20.30 8.93 -19.53
CA LEU A 545 18.93 9.06 -20.02
C LEU A 545 18.86 9.99 -21.24
N SER A 546 17.94 9.66 -22.13
CA SER A 546 17.48 10.54 -23.18
C SER A 546 15.96 10.56 -23.12
N PHE A 547 15.39 11.76 -23.03
CA PHE A 547 13.96 11.98 -22.99
C PHE A 547 13.41 12.38 -24.36
N THR A 548 12.14 12.09 -24.58
CA THR A 548 11.35 12.62 -25.69
C THR A 548 10.21 13.43 -25.11
N ASP A 549 9.86 14.51 -25.81
CA ASP A 549 8.66 15.27 -25.54
C ASP A 549 7.47 14.31 -25.48
N ALA A 550 6.67 14.45 -24.44
CA ALA A 550 5.54 13.58 -24.15
C ALA A 550 4.30 14.41 -23.83
N ARG A 551 3.15 13.74 -23.85
CA ARG A 551 1.92 14.30 -23.28
C ARG A 551 1.01 13.18 -22.81
N THR A 552 0.18 13.50 -21.84
CA THR A 552 -0.84 12.59 -21.34
C THR A 552 -2.19 12.90 -21.98
N ARG A 553 -2.93 11.86 -22.35
CA ARG A 553 -4.35 11.95 -22.71
C ARG A 553 -5.14 11.00 -21.82
N THR A 554 -6.00 11.55 -20.97
CA THR A 554 -6.90 10.78 -20.12
C THR A 554 -8.32 10.81 -20.66
N THR A 555 -9.01 9.67 -20.64
CA THR A 555 -10.42 9.52 -21.01
C THR A 555 -11.11 8.67 -19.95
N THR A 556 -12.28 9.12 -19.48
CA THR A 556 -13.10 8.37 -18.52
C THR A 556 -14.38 7.89 -19.20
N HIS A 557 -14.75 6.64 -18.94
CA HIS A 557 -15.97 6.01 -19.41
C HIS A 557 -16.78 5.50 -18.22
N HIS A 558 -18.04 5.90 -18.11
CA HIS A 558 -18.97 5.33 -17.16
C HIS A 558 -19.87 4.33 -17.88
N VAL A 559 -19.89 3.09 -17.41
CA VAL A 559 -20.72 2.02 -17.96
C VAL A 559 -21.45 1.26 -16.88
N THR A 560 -22.74 1.02 -17.10
CA THR A 560 -23.51 0.09 -16.28
C THR A 560 -23.38 -1.31 -16.86
N VAL A 561 -22.87 -2.25 -16.07
CA VAL A 561 -22.61 -3.62 -16.52
C VAL A 561 -23.52 -4.61 -15.80
N GLY A 562 -24.04 -5.59 -16.53
CA GLY A 562 -24.87 -6.66 -15.98
C GLY A 562 -24.17 -8.03 -16.03
N PRO A 563 -24.93 -9.15 -15.93
CA PRO A 563 -24.37 -10.50 -16.07
C PRO A 563 -23.86 -10.79 -17.49
N ALA A 564 -24.35 -10.06 -18.49
CA ALA A 564 -23.81 -10.09 -19.84
C ALA A 564 -22.61 -9.15 -19.94
N PRO A 565 -21.52 -9.54 -20.63
CA PRO A 565 -20.37 -8.67 -20.84
C PRO A 565 -20.73 -7.46 -21.69
N GLU A 566 -20.54 -6.29 -21.11
CA GLU A 566 -20.50 -5.02 -21.80
C GLU A 566 -19.07 -4.75 -22.29
N ARG A 567 -18.97 -3.98 -23.37
CA ARG A 567 -17.69 -3.68 -24.01
C ARG A 567 -17.41 -2.19 -24.01
N VAL A 568 -16.30 -1.82 -23.37
CA VAL A 568 -15.70 -0.49 -23.50
C VAL A 568 -14.60 -0.56 -24.56
N THR A 569 -14.53 0.45 -25.42
CA THR A 569 -13.57 0.54 -26.51
C THR A 569 -12.59 1.67 -26.21
N LEU A 570 -11.30 1.37 -26.35
CA LEU A 570 -10.20 2.31 -26.19
C LEU A 570 -9.48 2.47 -27.53
N ASP A 571 -9.25 3.71 -27.95
CA ASP A 571 -8.51 4.01 -29.18
C ASP A 571 -7.06 4.35 -28.85
N VAL A 572 -6.15 3.42 -29.17
CA VAL A 572 -4.71 3.55 -28.88
C VAL A 572 -3.97 3.98 -30.16
N PRO A 573 -3.47 5.23 -30.26
CA PRO A 573 -2.71 5.71 -31.41
C PRO A 573 -1.36 5.00 -31.58
N ASP A 574 -0.79 5.08 -32.79
CA ASP A 574 0.59 4.62 -33.06
C ASP A 574 1.64 5.31 -32.17
N ALA A 575 1.38 6.55 -31.76
CA ALA A 575 2.25 7.35 -30.89
C ALA A 575 2.21 6.95 -29.39
N SER A 576 1.43 5.93 -29.02
CA SER A 576 1.27 5.52 -27.61
C SER A 576 2.48 4.76 -27.08
N ARG A 577 3.10 5.30 -26.03
CA ARG A 577 4.23 4.66 -25.34
C ARG A 577 3.77 3.72 -24.23
N SER A 578 2.69 4.07 -23.55
CA SER A 578 1.98 3.24 -22.59
C SER A 578 0.48 3.53 -22.64
N VAL A 579 -0.30 2.54 -22.20
CA VAL A 579 -1.71 2.71 -21.83
C VAL A 579 -1.88 2.19 -20.40
N SER A 580 -2.34 3.06 -19.52
CA SER A 580 -2.82 2.70 -18.19
C SER A 580 -4.35 2.66 -18.25
N VAL A 581 -4.92 1.68 -17.57
CA VAL A 581 -6.36 1.51 -17.43
C VAL A 581 -6.66 1.22 -15.98
N SER A 582 -7.40 2.09 -15.32
CA SER A 582 -8.01 1.82 -14.02
C SER A 582 -9.49 1.52 -14.18
N LEU A 583 -9.97 0.50 -13.47
CA LEU A 583 -11.39 0.18 -13.36
C LEU A 583 -11.79 0.25 -11.89
N THR A 584 -12.84 1.01 -11.61
CA THR A 584 -13.48 1.06 -10.28
C THR A 584 -14.93 0.65 -10.45
N ALA A 585 -15.43 -0.23 -9.59
CA ALA A 585 -16.79 -0.72 -9.69
C ALA A 585 -17.53 -0.66 -8.35
N SER A 586 -18.83 -0.38 -8.39
CA SER A 586 -19.73 -0.50 -7.23
C SER A 586 -20.11 -1.95 -6.89
N GLY A 587 -19.60 -2.92 -7.65
CA GLY A 587 -19.96 -4.33 -7.59
C GLY A 587 -18.83 -5.26 -8.09
N LEU A 588 -18.99 -6.57 -7.90
CA LEU A 588 -17.89 -7.53 -8.13
C LEU A 588 -17.87 -7.77 -9.63
N ILE A 589 -16.81 -7.33 -10.27
CA ILE A 589 -16.69 -7.42 -11.72
C ILE A 589 -15.69 -8.49 -12.14
N LEU A 590 -15.94 -9.02 -13.32
CA LEU A 590 -14.95 -9.71 -14.11
C LEU A 590 -14.66 -8.84 -15.32
N ALA A 591 -13.40 -8.43 -15.45
CA ALA A 591 -12.94 -7.60 -16.55
C ALA A 591 -11.85 -8.32 -17.36
N ARG A 592 -11.81 -8.05 -18.67
CA ARG A 592 -10.78 -8.58 -19.58
C ARG A 592 -10.33 -7.52 -20.56
N LEU A 593 -9.08 -7.10 -20.48
CA LEU A 593 -8.45 -6.26 -21.49
C LEU A 593 -8.02 -7.09 -22.70
N ARG A 594 -8.37 -6.63 -23.90
CA ARG A 594 -8.03 -7.27 -25.17
C ARG A 594 -7.33 -6.30 -26.10
N THR A 595 -6.29 -6.84 -26.73
CA THR A 595 -5.56 -6.18 -27.83
C THR A 595 -6.45 -6.06 -29.09
N PRO A 596 -6.02 -5.26 -30.09
CA PRO A 596 -6.70 -5.15 -31.39
C PRO A 596 -6.82 -6.46 -32.18
N THR A 597 -6.08 -7.51 -31.78
CA THR A 597 -6.19 -8.86 -32.38
C THR A 597 -7.27 -9.73 -31.73
N GLY A 598 -7.90 -9.25 -30.65
CA GLY A 598 -8.82 -10.00 -29.81
C GLY A 598 -8.15 -10.86 -28.72
N ARG A 599 -6.81 -10.90 -28.67
CA ARG A 599 -6.05 -11.59 -27.60
C ARG A 599 -6.30 -10.89 -26.26
N VAL A 600 -6.73 -11.65 -25.26
CA VAL A 600 -6.83 -11.19 -23.86
C VAL A 600 -5.42 -11.10 -23.30
N VAL A 601 -5.05 -9.93 -22.80
CA VAL A 601 -3.75 -9.71 -22.15
C VAL A 601 -3.87 -9.52 -20.65
N GLN A 602 -5.01 -9.03 -20.16
CA GLN A 602 -5.30 -8.91 -18.74
C GLN A 602 -6.62 -9.56 -18.39
N ARG A 603 -6.71 -10.06 -17.16
CA ARG A 603 -7.93 -10.57 -16.57
C ARG A 603 -7.99 -10.10 -15.14
N TYR A 604 -9.18 -9.69 -14.74
CA TYR A 604 -9.50 -9.39 -13.38
C TYR A 604 -10.77 -10.13 -13.03
N ASN A 605 -10.78 -10.72 -11.84
CA ASN A 605 -11.96 -11.35 -11.28
C ASN A 605 -11.96 -11.05 -9.80
N ALA A 606 -12.76 -10.07 -9.41
CA ALA A 606 -12.88 -9.63 -8.03
C ALA A 606 -13.30 -10.75 -7.06
N ALA A 607 -13.81 -11.89 -7.55
CA ALA A 607 -14.25 -13.01 -6.71
C ALA A 607 -13.29 -14.23 -6.68
N ALA A 608 -12.15 -14.20 -7.35
CA ALA A 608 -11.31 -15.41 -7.55
C ALA A 608 -9.97 -15.43 -6.81
N ALA A 609 -9.70 -14.45 -5.95
CA ALA A 609 -8.53 -14.46 -5.09
C ALA A 609 -8.95 -14.73 -3.64
N ASP A 610 -8.00 -15.23 -2.85
CA ASP A 610 -8.18 -15.43 -1.41
C ASP A 610 -8.47 -14.08 -0.71
N SER A 611 -8.07 -12.97 -1.34
CA SER A 611 -8.52 -11.60 -1.09
C SER A 611 -9.25 -11.00 -2.30
N SER A 612 -10.26 -10.14 -2.10
CA SER A 612 -10.93 -9.44 -3.22
C SER A 612 -10.60 -7.96 -3.26
N GLU A 613 -10.45 -7.42 -4.47
CA GLU A 613 -10.33 -5.99 -4.74
C GLU A 613 -11.66 -5.45 -5.32
N GLY A 614 -11.93 -4.15 -5.11
CA GLY A 614 -13.03 -3.42 -5.76
C GLY A 614 -12.60 -2.62 -7.00
N SER A 615 -11.30 -2.52 -7.24
CA SER A 615 -10.69 -1.84 -8.36
C SER A 615 -9.57 -2.69 -8.98
N VAL A 616 -9.16 -2.36 -10.19
CA VAL A 616 -7.96 -2.94 -10.80
C VAL A 616 -7.25 -1.93 -11.68
N GLU A 617 -5.93 -1.94 -11.62
CA GLU A 617 -5.06 -1.12 -12.46
C GLU A 617 -4.28 -2.02 -13.41
N TRP A 618 -4.30 -1.66 -14.69
CA TRP A 618 -3.56 -2.35 -15.72
C TRP A 618 -2.75 -1.37 -16.53
N THR A 619 -1.44 -1.59 -16.54
CA THR A 619 -0.55 -0.85 -17.43
C THR A 619 -0.02 -1.78 -18.51
N VAL A 620 0.01 -1.29 -19.75
CA VAL A 620 0.62 -1.98 -20.90
C VAL A 620 1.66 -1.06 -21.52
N GLN A 621 2.90 -1.52 -21.54
CA GLN A 621 4.02 -0.83 -22.16
C GLN A 621 4.07 -1.14 -23.67
N THR A 622 4.43 -0.15 -24.48
CA THR A 622 4.47 -0.25 -25.96
C THR A 622 3.20 -0.89 -26.55
N PRO A 623 2.00 -0.37 -26.24
CA PRO A 623 0.77 -1.01 -26.67
C PRO A 623 0.67 -1.00 -28.20
N ARG A 624 0.20 -2.10 -28.77
CA ARG A 624 -0.09 -2.16 -30.21
C ARG A 624 -1.19 -1.16 -30.55
N ALA A 625 -0.94 -0.29 -31.52
CA ALA A 625 -1.94 0.65 -32.00
C ALA A 625 -3.21 -0.01 -32.54
N GLY A 626 -4.32 0.70 -32.40
CA GLY A 626 -5.65 0.32 -32.85
C GLY A 626 -6.66 0.23 -31.71
N GLU A 627 -7.80 -0.39 -32.03
CA GLU A 627 -8.93 -0.51 -31.12
C GLU A 627 -8.68 -1.61 -30.07
N TRP A 628 -8.48 -1.20 -28.82
CA TRP A 628 -8.48 -2.09 -27.67
C TRP A 628 -9.89 -2.20 -27.11
N THR A 629 -10.18 -3.31 -26.42
CA THR A 629 -11.50 -3.52 -25.83
C THR A 629 -11.39 -4.08 -24.43
N ILE A 630 -12.25 -3.60 -23.54
CA ILE A 630 -12.43 -4.14 -22.21
C ILE A 630 -13.81 -4.78 -22.18
N ASP A 631 -13.85 -6.10 -22.01
CA ASP A 631 -15.11 -6.79 -21.70
C ASP A 631 -15.29 -6.79 -20.17
N VAL A 632 -16.36 -6.18 -19.66
CA VAL A 632 -16.68 -6.11 -18.22
C VAL A 632 -18.08 -6.68 -17.98
N LYS A 633 -18.24 -7.47 -16.92
CA LYS A 633 -19.54 -7.98 -16.44
C LYS A 633 -19.55 -8.15 -14.94
N THR A 634 -20.73 -8.29 -14.35
CA THR A 634 -20.87 -8.70 -12.94
C THR A 634 -20.60 -10.19 -12.75
N VAL A 635 -20.05 -10.53 -11.58
CA VAL A 635 -19.90 -11.90 -11.07
C VAL A 635 -21.21 -12.33 -10.38
N GLY A 636 -21.50 -13.63 -10.34
CA GLY A 636 -22.65 -14.18 -9.58
C GLY A 636 -24.02 -14.07 -10.26
N GLY A 637 -24.26 -13.01 -11.02
CA GLY A 637 -25.41 -12.89 -11.92
C GLY A 637 -26.72 -12.51 -11.23
N SER A 638 -27.00 -11.21 -11.15
CA SER A 638 -28.35 -10.62 -11.32
C SER A 638 -28.42 -9.11 -11.15
N LYS A 639 -27.43 -8.47 -10.50
CA LYS A 639 -27.42 -7.01 -10.32
C LYS A 639 -26.54 -6.31 -11.37
N GLU A 640 -26.95 -5.11 -11.73
CA GLU A 640 -26.13 -4.17 -12.48
C GLU A 640 -25.10 -3.54 -11.53
N ALA A 641 -23.89 -3.27 -12.03
CA ALA A 641 -22.85 -2.52 -11.33
C ALA A 641 -22.49 -1.30 -12.18
N ALA A 642 -22.29 -0.15 -11.51
CA ALA A 642 -21.67 1.00 -12.14
C ALA A 642 -20.16 0.74 -12.19
N VAL A 643 -19.55 0.96 -13.36
CA VAL A 643 -18.12 0.81 -13.56
C VAL A 643 -17.59 2.06 -14.22
N THR A 644 -16.64 2.69 -13.56
CA THR A 644 -15.82 3.76 -14.11
C THR A 644 -14.56 3.12 -14.68
N VAL A 645 -14.32 3.34 -15.97
CA VAL A 645 -13.10 2.93 -16.67
C VAL A 645 -12.36 4.19 -17.06
N ARG A 646 -11.21 4.42 -16.43
CA ARG A 646 -10.31 5.52 -16.79
C ARG A 646 -9.15 4.95 -17.61
N GLU A 647 -8.90 5.57 -18.74
CA GLU A 647 -7.79 5.29 -19.63
C GLU A 647 -6.84 6.48 -19.63
N SER A 648 -5.56 6.24 -19.43
CA SER A 648 -4.51 7.23 -19.62
C SER A 648 -3.46 6.76 -20.61
N LEU A 649 -3.18 7.60 -21.60
CA LEU A 649 -2.21 7.34 -22.64
C LEU A 649 -1.05 8.33 -22.52
N VAL A 650 0.17 7.79 -22.46
CA VAL A 650 1.38 8.58 -22.68
C VAL A 650 1.69 8.55 -24.18
N LEU A 651 1.68 9.72 -24.81
CA LEU A 651 1.91 9.90 -26.24
C LEU A 651 3.25 10.60 -26.46
N THR A 652 4.04 10.13 -27.42
CA THR A 652 5.33 10.74 -27.79
C THR A 652 5.32 11.19 -29.25
N ASP A 653 5.98 12.32 -29.56
CA ASP A 653 5.96 12.91 -30.90
C ASP A 653 6.99 12.29 -31.88
N THR A 654 7.78 11.29 -31.43
CA THR A 654 8.80 10.61 -32.25
C THR A 654 8.60 9.09 -32.29
N ASP A 655 8.81 8.49 -33.47
CA ASP A 655 8.81 7.02 -33.72
C ASP A 655 10.18 6.37 -33.40
N ASP A 656 11.21 7.18 -33.16
CA ASP A 656 12.60 6.71 -33.08
C ASP A 656 13.00 6.42 -31.63
N ALA A 657 13.48 5.21 -31.35
CA ALA A 657 14.54 4.78 -30.42
C ALA A 657 14.82 5.53 -29.07
N VAL A 658 13.95 6.39 -28.56
CA VAL A 658 14.15 7.08 -27.28
C VAL A 658 13.79 6.15 -26.11
N THR A 659 14.63 6.20 -25.06
CA THR A 659 14.59 5.27 -23.94
C THR A 659 13.37 5.50 -23.04
N ALA A 660 13.01 6.76 -22.68
CA ALA A 660 11.91 7.06 -21.75
C ALA A 660 11.13 8.36 -22.08
N PRO A 661 9.84 8.48 -21.68
CA PRO A 661 9.10 9.75 -21.70
C PRO A 661 9.73 10.80 -20.77
N ASP A 662 9.66 12.08 -21.13
CA ASP A 662 10.09 13.17 -20.23
C ASP A 662 9.14 13.26 -19.01
N PRO A 663 9.62 13.08 -17.77
CA PRO A 663 8.79 13.21 -16.58
C PRO A 663 8.27 14.63 -16.36
N VAL A 664 8.92 15.67 -16.88
CA VAL A 664 8.42 17.06 -16.78
C VAL A 664 7.12 17.21 -17.56
N ASP A 665 7.05 16.61 -18.75
CA ASP A 665 5.86 16.71 -19.59
C ASP A 665 4.68 15.87 -19.07
N VAL A 666 4.96 14.74 -18.43
CA VAL A 666 3.92 13.79 -17.97
C VAL A 666 3.50 14.07 -16.53
N LEU A 667 4.48 14.26 -15.65
CA LEU A 667 4.32 14.38 -14.20
C LEU A 667 4.58 15.81 -13.70
N GLY A 668 5.23 16.67 -14.48
CA GLY A 668 5.56 18.02 -14.01
C GLY A 668 6.77 18.05 -13.09
N TYR A 669 7.57 16.98 -13.05
CA TYR A 669 8.76 16.87 -12.18
C TYR A 669 10.00 16.58 -13.01
N GLN A 670 11.12 17.17 -12.60
CA GLN A 670 12.43 16.82 -13.15
C GLN A 670 12.85 15.42 -12.74
N GLN A 671 13.86 14.88 -13.43
CA GLN A 671 14.48 13.63 -13.05
C GLN A 671 15.53 13.86 -11.95
N ARG A 672 15.30 13.30 -10.76
CA ARG A 672 16.31 13.24 -9.70
C ARG A 672 17.56 12.49 -10.19
N PRO A 673 18.77 13.01 -9.94
CA PRO A 673 20.00 12.31 -10.31
C PRO A 673 20.18 10.99 -9.57
N TYR A 674 20.67 9.96 -10.27
CA TYR A 674 21.02 8.67 -9.65
C TYR A 674 22.16 7.99 -10.40
N SER A 675 22.84 7.06 -9.71
CA SER A 675 23.83 6.14 -10.27
C SER A 675 23.74 4.83 -9.49
N VAL A 676 23.04 3.85 -10.04
CA VAL A 676 22.66 2.63 -9.33
C VAL A 676 23.24 1.37 -9.98
N SER A 677 23.54 0.35 -9.18
CA SER A 677 24.03 -0.94 -9.62
C SER A 677 23.52 -2.07 -8.71
N PRO A 678 22.98 -3.16 -9.27
CA PRO A 678 22.55 -4.31 -8.46
C PRO A 678 23.72 -5.03 -7.77
N LEU A 679 24.97 -4.68 -8.13
CA LEU A 679 26.17 -5.22 -7.49
C LEU A 679 26.47 -4.59 -6.12
N GLU A 680 25.83 -3.47 -5.75
CA GLU A 680 25.95 -2.90 -4.39
C GLU A 680 25.38 -3.83 -3.31
N TYR A 681 24.54 -4.81 -3.69
CA TYR A 681 24.12 -5.90 -2.82
C TYR A 681 25.30 -6.63 -2.16
N PHE A 682 26.41 -6.86 -2.87
CA PHE A 682 27.53 -7.65 -2.35
C PHE A 682 28.36 -6.91 -1.29
N PRO A 683 28.70 -5.61 -1.44
CA PRO A 683 29.20 -4.78 -0.34
C PRO A 683 28.33 -4.84 0.92
N ASP A 684 27.00 -4.71 0.79
CA ASP A 684 26.09 -4.76 1.94
C ASP A 684 26.06 -6.15 2.59
N TYR A 685 26.02 -7.21 1.78
CA TYR A 685 26.16 -8.59 2.24
C TYR A 685 27.49 -8.82 2.97
N ALA A 686 28.60 -8.25 2.47
CA ALA A 686 29.92 -8.37 3.07
C ALA A 686 30.00 -7.65 4.42
N ALA A 687 29.33 -6.49 4.55
CA ALA A 687 29.29 -5.72 5.79
C ALA A 687 28.62 -6.49 6.95
N ALA A 688 27.73 -7.43 6.63
CA ALA A 688 27.04 -8.27 7.59
C ALA A 688 27.83 -9.54 8.01
N ILE A 689 28.99 -9.85 7.42
CA ILE A 689 29.77 -11.05 7.78
C ILE A 689 30.43 -10.90 9.17
N SER A 690 30.17 -11.88 10.04
CA SER A 690 30.61 -11.91 11.44
C SER A 690 32.12 -11.98 11.56
N GLY A 691 32.75 -10.90 12.05
CA GLY A 691 34.21 -10.83 12.26
C GLY A 691 34.96 -9.90 11.32
N GLY A 692 34.27 -9.32 10.33
CA GLY A 692 34.76 -8.15 9.60
C GLY A 692 34.95 -6.97 10.56
N ASP A 693 36.18 -6.48 10.69
CA ASP A 693 36.44 -5.16 11.29
C ASP A 693 35.53 -4.19 10.50
N ARG A 694 34.53 -3.53 11.14
CA ARG A 694 33.68 -2.46 10.56
C ARG A 694 34.54 -1.25 10.17
N ARG A 695 35.51 -1.45 9.28
CA ARG A 695 36.45 -0.44 8.81
C ARG A 695 35.79 0.29 7.66
N ALA A 696 35.24 1.44 8.03
CA ALA A 696 35.25 2.67 7.27
C ALA A 696 35.38 2.47 5.75
N THR A 697 34.24 2.59 5.08
CA THR A 697 34.09 3.06 3.71
C THR A 697 35.22 4.05 3.36
N ASN A 698 36.27 3.55 2.72
CA ASN A 698 37.35 4.40 2.22
C ASN A 698 36.97 4.81 0.80
N ASP A 699 36.32 5.96 0.74
CA ASP A 699 36.20 6.80 -0.44
C ASP A 699 37.61 7.05 -1.02
N GLY A 700 37.99 6.27 -2.04
CA GLY A 700 39.40 6.22 -2.45
C GLY A 700 39.77 5.17 -3.47
N ARG A 701 39.04 5.08 -4.59
CA ARG A 701 39.47 4.34 -5.80
C ARG A 701 40.92 4.69 -6.16
N ARG A 702 41.85 3.77 -5.92
CA ARG A 702 43.14 3.71 -6.64
C ARG A 702 43.10 2.57 -7.66
N ARG A 703 42.55 2.88 -8.83
CA ARG A 703 42.92 2.20 -10.09
C ARG A 703 44.43 2.41 -10.27
N ASN A 704 45.26 1.39 -10.04
CA ASN A 704 46.55 1.13 -10.71
C ASN A 704 47.43 0.13 -9.94
N GLU A 705 46.99 -1.11 -9.74
CA GLU A 705 47.92 -2.25 -9.60
C GLU A 705 47.34 -3.43 -10.38
N ARG A 706 47.73 -3.56 -11.66
CA ARG A 706 47.51 -4.78 -12.46
C ARG A 706 48.55 -5.80 -12.05
N GLY A 707 48.14 -6.89 -11.42
CA GLY A 707 48.95 -8.11 -11.30
C GLY A 707 48.86 -8.82 -9.95
N ASN A 708 48.35 -10.05 -9.99
CA ASN A 708 48.16 -11.02 -8.89
C ASN A 708 47.10 -10.62 -7.85
N GLY A 709 45.83 -10.85 -8.19
CA GLY A 709 44.70 -10.83 -7.26
C GLY A 709 44.96 -11.78 -6.08
N ASN A 710 45.28 -11.19 -4.93
CA ASN A 710 45.02 -11.87 -3.67
C ASN A 710 43.61 -11.44 -3.28
N VAL A 711 42.72 -12.42 -3.11
CA VAL A 711 41.48 -12.24 -2.35
C VAL A 711 41.89 -11.75 -0.95
N VAL A 712 41.49 -10.53 -0.59
CA VAL A 712 41.88 -9.91 0.69
C VAL A 712 40.70 -9.89 1.68
N ASP A 713 39.47 -9.93 1.17
CA ASP A 713 38.23 -9.76 1.92
C ASP A 713 37.31 -10.98 1.74
N ASP A 714 36.39 -11.20 2.68
CA ASP A 714 35.49 -12.38 2.72
C ASP A 714 34.54 -12.44 1.51
N VAL A 715 34.22 -11.29 0.91
CA VAL A 715 33.51 -11.14 -0.37
C VAL A 715 34.30 -10.18 -1.27
N THR A 716 34.65 -10.59 -2.49
CA THR A 716 35.49 -9.79 -3.41
C THR A 716 34.92 -9.73 -4.83
N GLY A 717 34.86 -8.54 -5.43
CA GLY A 717 34.54 -8.37 -6.85
C GLY A 717 35.71 -8.74 -7.77
N VAL A 718 35.46 -9.54 -8.80
CA VAL A 718 36.43 -9.93 -9.85
C VAL A 718 35.88 -9.67 -11.24
N THR A 719 36.68 -9.19 -12.18
CA THR A 719 36.18 -8.98 -13.56
C THR A 719 36.17 -10.28 -14.37
N VAL A 720 35.47 -10.30 -15.50
CA VAL A 720 35.52 -11.39 -16.49
C VAL A 720 36.97 -11.71 -16.91
N ASP A 721 37.80 -10.67 -17.10
CA ASP A 721 39.21 -10.83 -17.46
C ASP A 721 40.02 -11.42 -16.30
N ASP A 722 39.78 -10.98 -15.06
CA ASP A 722 40.45 -11.54 -13.88
C ASP A 722 40.15 -13.03 -13.73
N VAL A 723 38.89 -13.43 -13.92
CA VAL A 723 38.49 -14.84 -13.93
C VAL A 723 39.21 -15.59 -15.06
N GLY A 724 39.16 -15.10 -16.31
CA GLY A 724 39.86 -15.76 -17.42
C GLY A 724 41.38 -15.85 -17.25
N ASP A 725 41.99 -14.95 -16.49
CA ASP A 725 43.42 -14.96 -16.13
C ASP A 725 43.75 -15.84 -14.91
N GLY A 726 42.74 -16.48 -14.30
CA GLY A 726 42.87 -17.48 -13.25
C GLY A 726 42.74 -16.95 -11.81
N ALA A 727 42.05 -15.82 -11.61
CA ALA A 727 41.89 -15.20 -10.28
C ALA A 727 41.15 -16.10 -9.26
N LEU A 728 40.40 -17.11 -9.72
CA LEU A 728 39.70 -18.06 -8.84
C LEU A 728 40.66 -19.04 -8.13
N PHE A 729 41.96 -19.00 -8.43
CA PHE A 729 42.96 -19.92 -7.90
C PHE A 729 44.20 -19.22 -7.36
N ARG A 730 44.87 -19.86 -6.40
CA ARG A 730 46.08 -19.32 -5.76
C ARG A 730 47.26 -19.43 -6.71
N GLY A 731 47.51 -18.36 -7.47
CA GLY A 731 48.56 -18.30 -8.48
C GLY A 731 48.37 -19.37 -9.56
N ARG A 732 49.44 -20.07 -9.94
CA ARG A 732 49.38 -21.16 -10.95
C ARG A 732 49.06 -22.54 -10.34
N SER A 733 48.41 -22.59 -9.19
CA SER A 733 48.11 -23.87 -8.51
C SER A 733 46.66 -24.31 -8.78
N HIS A 734 46.36 -25.57 -8.47
CA HIS A 734 44.99 -26.10 -8.48
C HIS A 734 44.22 -25.81 -7.18
N ARG A 735 44.79 -25.04 -6.25
CA ARG A 735 44.10 -24.68 -5.01
C ARG A 735 43.25 -23.44 -5.25
N ARG A 736 41.96 -23.54 -4.95
CA ARG A 736 41.03 -22.43 -5.08
C ARG A 736 41.44 -21.24 -4.19
N ALA A 737 41.24 -20.03 -4.71
CA ALA A 737 41.43 -18.78 -4.00
C ALA A 737 40.12 -18.32 -3.33
N VAL A 738 38.99 -18.69 -3.93
CA VAL A 738 37.64 -18.53 -3.39
C VAL A 738 36.93 -19.88 -3.33
N ASP A 739 35.93 -20.01 -2.48
CA ASP A 739 35.09 -21.21 -2.36
C ASP A 739 33.81 -21.07 -3.18
N ASN A 740 33.26 -19.85 -3.21
CA ASN A 740 32.01 -19.52 -3.89
C ASN A 740 32.24 -18.44 -4.97
N LEU A 741 31.54 -18.55 -6.10
CA LEU A 741 31.51 -17.54 -7.16
C LEU A 741 30.06 -17.23 -7.57
N VAL A 742 29.66 -15.97 -7.49
CA VAL A 742 28.35 -15.49 -7.97
C VAL A 742 28.50 -14.79 -9.31
N VAL A 743 27.67 -15.17 -10.28
CA VAL A 743 27.61 -14.55 -11.61
C VAL A 743 26.19 -14.14 -11.93
N ASN A 744 25.93 -12.83 -12.00
CA ASN A 744 24.59 -12.27 -12.26
C ASN A 744 24.38 -11.83 -13.73
N HIS A 745 25.37 -12.03 -14.60
CA HIS A 745 25.32 -11.57 -15.98
C HIS A 745 25.99 -12.52 -16.98
N ALA A 746 25.58 -12.45 -18.25
CA ALA A 746 26.17 -13.25 -19.33
C ALA A 746 27.45 -12.64 -19.97
N ARG A 747 28.03 -11.56 -19.41
CA ARG A 747 29.30 -11.03 -19.94
C ARG A 747 30.39 -12.08 -19.77
N GLY A 748 31.14 -12.33 -20.84
CA GLY A 748 32.19 -13.36 -20.86
C GLY A 748 31.74 -14.71 -21.39
N ALA A 749 30.44 -14.96 -21.61
CA ALA A 749 29.92 -16.23 -22.12
C ALA A 749 30.52 -16.69 -23.47
N SER A 750 31.09 -15.77 -24.25
CA SER A 750 31.77 -16.05 -25.52
C SER A 750 33.30 -16.09 -25.42
N SER A 751 33.86 -15.99 -24.22
CA SER A 751 35.30 -16.04 -23.97
C SER A 751 35.68 -17.44 -23.49
N ASP A 752 36.32 -18.22 -24.37
CA ASP A 752 36.81 -19.57 -24.04
C ASP A 752 37.68 -19.60 -22.78
N ALA A 753 38.46 -18.53 -22.53
CA ALA A 753 39.31 -18.44 -21.34
C ALA A 753 38.48 -18.28 -20.05
N TYR A 754 37.38 -17.54 -20.12
CA TYR A 754 36.49 -17.31 -18.99
C TYR A 754 35.67 -18.57 -18.67
N THR A 755 35.00 -19.15 -19.67
CA THR A 755 34.15 -20.34 -19.48
C THR A 755 34.97 -21.56 -19.07
N ALA A 756 36.15 -21.77 -19.68
CA ALA A 756 37.05 -22.85 -19.27
C ALA A 756 37.55 -22.69 -17.82
N GLU A 757 37.69 -21.46 -17.32
CA GLU A 757 38.04 -21.24 -15.92
C GLU A 757 36.86 -21.51 -14.98
N LEU A 758 35.62 -21.19 -15.39
CA LEU A 758 34.41 -21.55 -14.64
C LEU A 758 34.26 -23.08 -14.54
N ASP A 759 34.44 -23.80 -15.64
CA ASP A 759 34.44 -25.27 -15.66
C ASP A 759 35.52 -25.81 -14.71
N ARG A 760 36.75 -25.28 -14.82
CA ARG A 760 37.86 -25.66 -13.94
C ARG A 760 37.56 -25.39 -12.47
N PHE A 761 36.83 -24.32 -12.16
CA PHE A 761 36.45 -23.95 -10.80
C PHE A 761 35.44 -24.95 -10.21
N VAL A 762 34.39 -25.29 -10.97
CA VAL A 762 33.39 -26.28 -10.58
C VAL A 762 34.05 -27.67 -10.42
N GLU A 763 34.85 -28.12 -11.40
CA GLU A 763 35.61 -29.38 -11.34
C GLU A 763 36.59 -29.44 -10.16
N ALA A 764 37.09 -28.29 -9.72
CA ALA A 764 37.95 -28.20 -8.55
C ALA A 764 37.17 -28.21 -7.23
N GLY A 765 35.84 -28.35 -7.29
CA GLY A 765 34.91 -28.41 -6.17
C GLY A 765 34.47 -27.06 -5.61
N GLY A 766 34.42 -26.04 -6.46
CA GLY A 766 33.87 -24.72 -6.11
C GLY A 766 32.36 -24.67 -6.33
N THR A 767 31.70 -23.73 -5.64
CA THR A 767 30.26 -23.48 -5.77
C THR A 767 30.01 -22.29 -6.70
N LEU A 768 29.36 -22.54 -7.84
CA LEU A 768 29.01 -21.52 -8.83
C LEU A 768 27.53 -21.16 -8.70
N VAL A 769 27.22 -19.94 -8.29
CA VAL A 769 25.85 -19.42 -8.21
C VAL A 769 25.58 -18.55 -9.44
N LEU A 770 24.67 -18.98 -10.29
CA LEU A 770 24.22 -18.24 -11.47
C LEU A 770 22.88 -17.57 -11.18
N THR A 771 22.84 -16.24 -11.29
CA THR A 771 21.60 -15.46 -11.14
C THR A 771 21.28 -14.65 -12.38
N ASP A 772 20.02 -14.26 -12.55
CA ASP A 772 19.58 -13.34 -13.62
C ASP A 772 20.11 -13.80 -14.99
N ARG A 773 20.77 -12.93 -15.77
CA ARG A 773 21.36 -13.30 -17.07
C ARG A 773 22.59 -14.20 -16.95
N GLY A 774 23.19 -14.34 -15.76
CA GLY A 774 24.27 -15.29 -15.51
C GLY A 774 23.85 -16.73 -15.76
N VAL A 775 22.56 -17.07 -15.62
CA VAL A 775 22.01 -18.41 -15.92
C VAL A 775 22.27 -18.84 -17.36
N SER A 776 22.37 -17.90 -18.31
CA SER A 776 22.72 -18.21 -19.70
C SER A 776 24.12 -18.81 -19.87
N LEU A 777 24.99 -18.74 -18.84
CA LEU A 777 26.28 -19.42 -18.86
C LEU A 777 26.15 -20.94 -18.82
N LEU A 778 25.03 -21.51 -18.35
CA LEU A 778 24.82 -22.96 -18.36
C LEU A 778 25.06 -23.56 -19.75
N ALA A 779 24.61 -22.90 -20.81
CA ALA A 779 24.77 -23.34 -22.19
C ALA A 779 26.22 -23.22 -22.73
N ALA A 780 27.08 -22.51 -22.00
CA ALA A 780 28.48 -22.27 -22.39
C ALA A 780 29.50 -23.07 -21.56
N LEU A 781 29.04 -23.81 -20.55
CA LEU A 781 29.87 -24.65 -19.69
C LEU A 781 29.99 -26.06 -20.27
N GLU A 782 31.18 -26.65 -20.20
CA GLU A 782 31.48 -27.98 -20.75
C GLU A 782 31.77 -29.03 -19.65
N ASN A 783 31.56 -28.71 -18.38
CA ASN A 783 31.76 -29.64 -17.25
C ASN A 783 30.64 -30.69 -17.13
N ASP A 784 30.97 -31.82 -16.49
CA ASP A 784 30.11 -33.01 -16.36
C ASP A 784 28.74 -32.76 -15.68
N LEU A 785 28.55 -31.65 -14.94
CA LEU A 785 27.26 -31.33 -14.30
C LEU A 785 26.21 -30.81 -15.30
N VAL A 786 26.64 -30.07 -16.33
CA VAL A 786 25.73 -29.26 -17.17
C VAL A 786 26.01 -29.34 -18.67
N ASP A 787 26.94 -30.18 -19.13
CA ASP A 787 27.29 -30.37 -20.55
C ASP A 787 26.11 -30.73 -21.48
N ALA A 788 25.01 -31.21 -20.89
CA ALA A 788 23.77 -31.55 -21.59
C ALA A 788 22.79 -30.37 -21.79
N ILE A 789 23.04 -29.21 -21.19
CA ILE A 789 22.20 -28.01 -21.31
C ILE A 789 22.67 -27.17 -22.50
N GLY A 790 21.79 -26.96 -23.49
CA GLY A 790 22.08 -26.14 -24.68
C GLY A 790 21.50 -24.73 -24.62
N ASP A 791 21.84 -23.91 -25.61
CA ASP A 791 21.30 -22.55 -25.79
C ASP A 791 19.76 -22.54 -25.90
N GLU A 792 19.17 -23.58 -26.49
CA GLU A 792 17.73 -23.73 -26.64
C GLU A 792 16.99 -24.03 -25.32
N ASP A 793 17.72 -24.48 -24.31
CA ASP A 793 17.16 -24.87 -23.01
C ASP A 793 17.11 -23.70 -22.03
N VAL A 794 17.81 -22.59 -22.32
CA VAL A 794 17.80 -21.38 -21.49
C VAL A 794 17.06 -20.28 -22.22
N THR A 795 16.14 -19.59 -21.53
CA THR A 795 15.31 -18.54 -22.14
C THR A 795 15.08 -17.40 -21.18
N GLU A 796 15.11 -16.17 -21.68
CA GLU A 796 14.66 -14.99 -20.95
C GLU A 796 13.14 -14.82 -21.11
N ILE A 797 12.45 -14.63 -19.98
CA ILE A 797 11.03 -14.34 -19.90
C ILE A 797 10.79 -13.04 -19.13
N GLU A 798 9.66 -12.39 -19.38
CA GLU A 798 9.24 -11.20 -18.65
C GLU A 798 7.93 -11.48 -17.91
N ARG A 799 7.87 -11.08 -16.63
CA ARG A 799 6.73 -11.21 -15.72
C ARG A 799 6.41 -9.85 -15.11
N PHE A 800 5.27 -9.73 -14.43
CA PHE A 800 4.92 -8.47 -13.74
C PHE A 800 5.76 -8.27 -12.47
N SER A 801 6.17 -9.38 -11.85
CA SER A 801 7.19 -9.47 -10.81
C SER A 801 7.92 -10.82 -10.93
N ALA A 802 9.11 -10.94 -10.38
CA ALA A 802 9.87 -12.19 -10.34
C ALA A 802 9.53 -12.99 -9.09
N PHE A 803 8.77 -14.06 -9.26
CA PHE A 803 8.34 -14.91 -8.16
C PHE A 803 8.26 -16.38 -8.55
N LEU A 804 8.43 -17.26 -7.57
CA LEU A 804 8.27 -18.70 -7.70
C LEU A 804 6.77 -19.04 -7.71
N SER A 805 6.25 -19.39 -8.89
CA SER A 805 4.84 -19.78 -9.08
C SER A 805 4.53 -21.14 -8.44
N GLU A 806 5.53 -22.01 -8.32
CA GLU A 806 5.46 -23.30 -7.63
C GLU A 806 6.77 -23.49 -6.85
N ARG A 807 6.69 -23.92 -5.59
CA ARG A 807 7.85 -24.17 -4.73
C ARG A 807 7.95 -25.65 -4.36
N VAL A 808 9.18 -26.16 -4.30
CA VAL A 808 9.50 -27.52 -3.84
C VAL A 808 10.11 -27.42 -2.46
N GLY A 809 9.26 -27.36 -1.43
CA GLY A 809 9.62 -26.89 -0.08
C GLY A 809 10.77 -27.61 0.63
N ASP A 810 11.03 -28.88 0.30
CA ASP A 810 12.12 -29.66 0.94
C ASP A 810 13.50 -29.42 0.30
N HIS A 811 13.60 -28.56 -0.72
CA HIS A 811 14.86 -28.29 -1.40
C HIS A 811 15.81 -27.43 -0.54
N PRO A 812 17.13 -27.72 -0.45
CA PRO A 812 18.07 -26.97 0.39
C PRO A 812 18.10 -25.46 0.16
N LEU A 813 17.96 -25.00 -1.09
CA LEU A 813 17.85 -23.57 -1.41
C LEU A 813 16.68 -22.85 -0.70
N LEU A 814 15.62 -23.58 -0.33
CA LEU A 814 14.45 -23.05 0.38
C LEU A 814 14.49 -23.33 1.88
N ALA A 815 15.61 -23.80 2.44
CA ALA A 815 15.75 -24.00 3.87
C ALA A 815 15.43 -22.71 4.65
N ASP A 816 14.66 -22.85 5.74
CA ASP A 816 14.22 -21.78 6.63
C ASP A 816 13.40 -20.65 5.98
N THR A 817 12.77 -20.94 4.84
CA THR A 817 11.79 -20.05 4.19
C THR A 817 10.35 -20.43 4.55
N ARG A 818 9.44 -19.46 4.62
CA ARG A 818 8.01 -19.65 4.93
C ARG A 818 7.20 -19.96 3.67
N PRO A 819 6.11 -20.76 3.69
CA PRO A 819 5.31 -21.10 2.50
C PRO A 819 4.72 -19.91 1.71
N ILE A 820 4.36 -18.83 2.39
CA ILE A 820 3.81 -17.62 1.75
C ILE A 820 4.83 -16.88 0.85
N GLN A 821 6.13 -16.99 1.19
CA GLN A 821 7.20 -16.29 0.49
C GLN A 821 7.44 -16.85 -0.92
N ARG A 822 7.19 -16.04 -1.95
CA ARG A 822 7.32 -16.44 -3.36
C ARG A 822 8.08 -15.42 -4.19
N GLU A 823 7.96 -14.13 -3.90
CA GLU A 823 8.65 -13.05 -4.61
C GLU A 823 10.15 -13.07 -4.34
N LEU A 824 10.99 -12.92 -5.38
CA LEU A 824 12.45 -12.92 -5.30
C LEU A 824 13.04 -11.51 -5.22
N TRP A 825 12.43 -10.56 -5.92
CA TRP A 825 12.80 -9.13 -5.88
C TRP A 825 11.61 -8.25 -6.30
N LYS A 826 11.59 -6.99 -5.84
CA LYS A 826 10.45 -6.06 -6.03
C LYS A 826 10.66 -5.17 -7.26
N PRO A 827 9.71 -5.12 -8.22
CA PRO A 827 9.92 -4.47 -9.51
C PRO A 827 9.92 -2.94 -9.51
N ALA A 828 8.97 -2.32 -8.80
CA ALA A 828 8.71 -0.89 -8.93
C ALA A 828 9.92 -0.01 -8.56
N PRO A 829 10.63 -0.22 -7.43
CA PRO A 829 11.75 0.65 -7.06
C PRO A 829 12.96 0.57 -8.00
N LEU A 830 13.03 -0.47 -8.84
CA LEU A 830 14.01 -0.64 -9.92
C LEU A 830 13.52 -0.13 -11.28
N GLY A 831 12.41 0.62 -11.31
CA GLY A 831 11.83 1.24 -12.51
C GLY A 831 11.12 0.28 -13.47
N TYR A 832 10.85 -0.95 -13.04
CA TYR A 832 10.06 -1.90 -13.82
C TYR A 832 8.56 -1.65 -13.59
N PRO A 833 7.79 -1.36 -14.64
CA PRO A 833 6.35 -1.22 -14.52
C PRO A 833 5.66 -2.49 -14.02
N ILE A 834 4.72 -2.31 -13.11
CA ILE A 834 3.87 -3.38 -12.59
C ILE A 834 2.74 -3.65 -13.59
N SER A 835 3.14 -4.11 -14.77
CA SER A 835 2.30 -4.25 -15.96
C SER A 835 2.04 -5.73 -16.27
N THR A 836 1.01 -6.03 -17.04
CA THR A 836 0.84 -7.38 -17.62
C THR A 836 0.41 -7.28 -19.11
N PRO A 837 1.14 -7.93 -20.05
CA PRO A 837 2.36 -8.73 -19.86
C PRO A 837 3.49 -7.86 -19.28
N GLY A 838 4.16 -8.37 -18.25
CA GLY A 838 5.05 -7.55 -17.43
C GLY A 838 6.42 -7.35 -18.01
N THR A 839 7.25 -6.61 -17.28
CA THR A 839 8.59 -6.16 -17.71
C THR A 839 9.72 -6.69 -16.86
N ALA A 840 9.42 -7.31 -15.71
CA ALA A 840 10.40 -7.84 -14.77
C ALA A 840 11.07 -9.10 -15.38
N PRO A 841 12.39 -9.08 -15.62
CA PRO A 841 13.08 -10.16 -16.32
C PRO A 841 13.37 -11.35 -15.40
N LEU A 842 13.31 -12.55 -15.97
CA LEU A 842 13.91 -13.78 -15.43
C LEU A 842 14.59 -14.55 -16.57
N THR A 843 15.74 -15.16 -16.28
CA THR A 843 16.35 -16.17 -17.14
C THR A 843 16.06 -17.54 -16.56
N VAL A 844 15.40 -18.40 -17.32
CA VAL A 844 14.85 -19.66 -16.84
C VAL A 844 15.30 -20.83 -17.71
N VAL A 845 15.22 -22.05 -17.16
CA VAL A 845 15.67 -23.28 -17.83
C VAL A 845 14.49 -24.20 -18.13
N GLU A 846 14.53 -24.88 -19.28
CA GLU A 846 13.54 -25.87 -19.69
C GLU A 846 13.53 -27.06 -18.71
N PRO A 847 12.38 -27.41 -18.09
CA PRO A 847 12.34 -28.43 -17.05
C PRO A 847 12.83 -29.81 -17.49
N ALA A 848 12.59 -30.19 -18.75
CA ALA A 848 13.02 -31.48 -19.26
C ALA A 848 14.55 -31.58 -19.38
N ALA A 849 15.20 -30.51 -19.84
CA ALA A 849 16.65 -30.43 -19.96
C ALA A 849 17.30 -30.40 -18.57
N PHE A 850 16.79 -29.54 -17.68
CA PHE A 850 17.28 -29.43 -16.29
C PHE A 850 17.26 -30.78 -15.56
N ALA A 851 16.16 -31.53 -15.66
CA ALA A 851 16.06 -32.86 -15.06
C ALA A 851 16.93 -33.91 -15.77
N ALA A 852 17.13 -33.81 -17.08
CA ALA A 852 17.97 -34.74 -17.85
C ALA A 852 19.46 -34.57 -17.50
N ALA A 853 19.90 -33.36 -17.19
CA ALA A 853 21.22 -33.06 -16.64
C ALA A 853 21.35 -33.41 -15.14
N GLY A 854 20.31 -33.97 -14.52
CA GLY A 854 20.36 -34.43 -13.12
C GLY A 854 20.09 -33.35 -12.08
N GLY A 855 19.63 -32.17 -12.48
CA GLY A 855 19.34 -31.07 -11.57
C GLY A 855 18.16 -31.33 -10.64
N THR A 856 18.23 -30.78 -9.43
CA THR A 856 17.15 -30.74 -8.45
C THR A 856 16.47 -29.37 -8.47
N VAL A 857 15.14 -29.36 -8.52
CA VAL A 857 14.36 -28.11 -8.67
C VAL A 857 13.91 -27.61 -7.30
N ALA A 858 14.16 -26.34 -7.02
CA ALA A 858 13.66 -25.63 -5.85
C ALA A 858 12.35 -24.89 -6.17
N GLY A 859 12.21 -24.34 -7.38
CA GLY A 859 10.99 -23.63 -7.78
C GLY A 859 10.84 -23.43 -9.28
N TYR A 860 9.59 -23.28 -9.69
CA TYR A 860 9.19 -23.02 -11.07
C TYR A 860 8.55 -21.64 -11.23
N THR A 861 8.67 -21.11 -12.44
CA THR A 861 7.94 -19.92 -12.90
C THR A 861 7.11 -20.27 -14.12
N ASN A 862 5.83 -19.90 -14.11
CA ASN A 862 4.94 -20.12 -15.25
C ASN A 862 5.26 -19.19 -16.44
N ALA A 863 4.96 -19.64 -17.66
CA ALA A 863 5.07 -18.80 -18.86
C ALA A 863 3.97 -17.73 -18.90
N THR A 864 4.29 -16.52 -19.36
CA THR A 864 3.33 -15.43 -19.50
C THR A 864 2.21 -15.81 -20.47
N GLY A 865 0.97 -15.86 -19.99
CA GLY A 865 -0.22 -16.13 -20.81
C GLY A 865 -0.38 -17.59 -21.30
N GLY A 866 0.34 -18.56 -20.71
CA GLY A 866 0.30 -19.97 -21.11
C GLY A 866 0.35 -20.95 -19.94
N SER A 867 0.35 -22.25 -20.26
CA SER A 867 0.48 -23.36 -19.29
C SER A 867 1.89 -23.95 -19.22
N GLY A 868 2.87 -23.32 -19.88
CA GLY A 868 4.28 -23.71 -19.79
C GLY A 868 4.83 -23.34 -18.40
N ARG A 869 5.78 -24.11 -17.91
CA ARG A 869 6.53 -23.82 -16.68
C ARG A 869 8.01 -23.97 -16.96
N TYR A 870 8.82 -23.16 -16.29
CA TYR A 870 10.27 -23.19 -16.39
C TYR A 870 10.89 -23.32 -15.01
N VAL A 871 12.09 -23.92 -14.92
CA VAL A 871 12.88 -23.95 -13.70
C VAL A 871 13.46 -22.56 -13.49
N SER A 872 13.08 -21.93 -12.39
CA SER A 872 13.58 -20.61 -11.98
C SER A 872 14.48 -20.65 -10.75
N ALA A 873 14.46 -21.75 -10.00
CA ALA A 873 15.44 -22.00 -8.94
C ALA A 873 15.78 -23.50 -8.84
N GLY A 874 17.05 -23.85 -8.66
CA GLY A 874 17.49 -25.25 -8.54
C GLY A 874 19.01 -25.42 -8.43
N SER A 875 19.46 -26.67 -8.33
CA SER A 875 20.87 -27.02 -8.14
C SER A 875 21.31 -28.20 -9.01
N PHE A 876 22.59 -28.24 -9.36
CA PHE A 876 23.34 -29.40 -9.84
C PHE A 876 24.49 -29.68 -8.85
N THR A 877 24.70 -30.94 -8.46
CA THR A 877 25.77 -31.34 -7.53
C THR A 877 26.30 -32.72 -7.91
N ASP A 878 27.61 -32.93 -7.83
CA ASP A 878 28.28 -34.23 -7.98
C ASP A 878 29.00 -34.71 -6.70
N GLY A 879 28.83 -33.97 -5.59
CA GLY A 879 29.42 -34.24 -4.29
C GLY A 879 30.82 -33.65 -4.08
N ASP A 880 31.46 -33.08 -5.11
CA ASP A 880 32.69 -32.28 -4.97
C ASP A 880 32.46 -30.82 -5.40
N GLY A 881 31.71 -30.55 -6.49
CA GLY A 881 31.38 -29.21 -6.99
C GLY A 881 29.87 -28.98 -7.22
N GLU A 882 29.46 -27.71 -7.21
CA GLU A 882 28.04 -27.34 -7.23
C GLU A 882 27.75 -26.17 -8.18
N ILE A 883 26.59 -26.22 -8.83
CA ILE A 883 26.03 -25.11 -9.62
C ILE A 883 24.62 -24.83 -9.14
N HIS A 884 24.36 -23.62 -8.66
CA HIS A 884 23.04 -23.15 -8.27
C HIS A 884 22.49 -22.16 -9.29
N VAL A 885 21.18 -22.23 -9.52
CA VAL A 885 20.46 -21.37 -10.48
C VAL A 885 19.40 -20.59 -9.72
N VAL A 886 19.38 -19.26 -9.88
CA VAL A 886 18.32 -18.36 -9.40
C VAL A 886 17.96 -17.37 -10.52
N GLY A 887 16.92 -17.68 -11.29
CA GLY A 887 16.63 -17.04 -12.58
C GLY A 887 16.36 -15.53 -12.55
N GLY A 888 16.03 -14.96 -11.40
CA GLY A 888 15.91 -13.51 -11.22
C GLY A 888 16.11 -13.15 -9.76
N LEU A 889 17.08 -12.27 -9.47
CA LEU A 889 17.42 -11.86 -8.10
C LEU A 889 17.96 -10.43 -8.05
N LEU A 890 18.95 -10.12 -8.90
CA LEU A 890 19.69 -8.87 -8.93
C LEU A 890 19.71 -8.28 -10.36
N PRO A 891 18.55 -8.02 -10.98
CA PRO A 891 18.50 -7.45 -12.31
C PRO A 891 18.98 -5.99 -12.29
N PRO A 892 19.53 -5.46 -13.39
CA PRO A 892 19.82 -4.04 -13.48
C PRO A 892 18.54 -3.21 -13.49
N ALA A 893 18.62 -1.97 -12.99
CA ALA A 893 17.55 -0.97 -13.08
C ALA A 893 17.03 -0.75 -14.52
N HIS A 894 15.72 -0.51 -14.64
CA HIS A 894 15.01 -0.30 -15.89
C HIS A 894 14.69 1.19 -16.12
N GLN A 895 15.40 1.79 -17.08
CA GLN A 895 15.37 3.24 -17.32
C GLN A 895 14.29 3.70 -18.31
N SER A 896 13.48 2.78 -18.87
CA SER A 896 12.61 3.11 -20.01
C SER A 896 11.21 3.62 -19.65
N SER A 897 10.93 3.75 -18.35
CA SER A 897 9.63 4.13 -17.79
C SER A 897 9.75 5.45 -17.02
N LEU A 898 8.63 6.02 -16.55
CA LEU A 898 8.64 7.19 -15.67
C LEU A 898 9.23 6.83 -14.30
N HIS A 899 10.25 7.55 -13.85
CA HIS A 899 10.88 7.36 -12.54
C HIS A 899 11.51 8.66 -11.99
N PRO A 900 10.75 9.78 -11.91
CA PRO A 900 11.31 11.08 -11.60
C PRO A 900 12.05 11.14 -10.25
N PHE A 901 11.66 10.33 -9.27
CA PHE A 901 12.17 10.41 -7.89
C PHE A 901 13.44 9.60 -7.63
N GLY A 902 14.01 8.98 -8.66
CA GLY A 902 15.24 8.17 -8.53
C GLY A 902 14.97 6.68 -8.73
N MET A 903 15.95 5.87 -8.38
CA MET A 903 15.95 4.41 -8.49
C MET A 903 16.77 3.83 -7.33
N LEU A 904 16.46 2.61 -6.90
CA LEU A 904 17.27 1.87 -5.93
C LEU A 904 18.34 1.00 -6.62
N ASP A 905 19.33 0.56 -5.85
CA ASP A 905 20.41 -0.31 -6.34
C ASP A 905 19.94 -1.73 -6.56
N TYR A 906 19.24 -2.29 -5.58
CA TYR A 906 18.67 -3.63 -5.61
C TYR A 906 17.41 -3.69 -4.75
N THR A 907 16.59 -4.73 -4.95
CA THR A 907 15.34 -4.91 -4.20
C THR A 907 15.04 -6.38 -3.94
N ALA A 908 16.08 -7.18 -3.70
CA ALA A 908 15.93 -8.58 -3.27
C ALA A 908 14.93 -8.64 -2.11
N THR A 909 14.10 -9.68 -2.06
CA THR A 909 13.23 -9.94 -0.91
C THR A 909 13.98 -10.77 0.13
N PHE A 910 13.38 -10.98 1.30
CA PHE A 910 13.96 -11.91 2.28
C PHE A 910 14.08 -13.35 1.75
N LEU A 911 13.14 -13.77 0.88
CA LEU A 911 13.26 -15.03 0.16
C LEU A 911 14.49 -15.01 -0.74
N GLY A 912 14.64 -13.98 -1.58
CA GLY A 912 15.80 -13.84 -2.46
C GLY A 912 17.12 -13.84 -1.70
N HIS A 913 17.20 -13.07 -0.61
CA HIS A 913 18.35 -13.00 0.30
C HIS A 913 18.68 -14.37 0.90
N THR A 914 17.68 -15.06 1.45
CA THR A 914 17.83 -16.40 2.06
C THR A 914 18.22 -17.46 1.04
N VAL A 915 17.63 -17.44 -0.16
CA VAL A 915 18.00 -18.36 -1.25
C VAL A 915 19.45 -18.17 -1.66
N LEU A 916 19.93 -16.93 -1.75
CA LEU A 916 21.34 -16.65 -2.04
C LEU A 916 22.26 -17.08 -0.90
N THR A 917 21.92 -16.79 0.36
CA THR A 917 22.67 -17.29 1.52
C THR A 917 22.78 -18.81 1.50
N ASN A 918 21.67 -19.51 1.25
CA ASN A 918 21.64 -20.97 1.18
C ASN A 918 22.47 -21.51 0.01
N ALA A 919 22.43 -20.85 -1.16
CA ALA A 919 23.25 -21.20 -2.31
C ALA A 919 24.75 -20.98 -2.08
N LEU A 920 25.12 -20.14 -1.12
CA LEU A 920 26.52 -19.91 -0.73
C LEU A 920 26.98 -20.82 0.41
N GLY A 921 26.12 -21.73 0.92
CA GLY A 921 26.44 -22.53 2.11
C GLY A 921 26.64 -21.68 3.38
N HIS A 922 26.15 -20.44 3.38
CA HIS A 922 26.27 -19.51 4.50
C HIS A 922 25.10 -19.68 5.48
N ARG A 923 25.21 -19.05 6.65
CA ARG A 923 24.14 -19.01 7.67
C ARG A 923 23.90 -17.60 8.18
N GLN A 924 22.65 -17.18 8.22
CA GLN A 924 22.23 -15.93 8.84
C GLN A 924 21.95 -16.13 10.35
N LEU A 925 22.23 -15.11 11.15
CA LEU A 925 22.10 -15.08 12.60
C LEU A 925 21.32 -13.83 13.02
N ARG A 926 20.20 -14.00 13.72
CA ARG A 926 19.42 -12.87 14.27
C ARG A 926 19.71 -12.68 15.75
N TYR A 927 20.09 -11.46 16.11
CA TYR A 927 20.23 -11.03 17.49
C TYR A 927 19.15 -10.02 17.84
N VAL A 928 18.57 -10.14 19.03
CA VAL A 928 17.63 -9.18 19.60
C VAL A 928 18.19 -8.74 20.94
N ASP A 929 18.39 -7.44 21.10
CA ASP A 929 19.01 -6.81 22.27
C ASP A 929 20.36 -7.47 22.63
N GLY A 930 21.10 -7.91 21.59
CA GLY A 930 22.40 -8.58 21.71
C GLY A 930 22.36 -10.09 21.97
N GLU A 931 21.18 -10.70 22.11
CA GLU A 931 21.02 -12.15 22.30
C GLU A 931 20.67 -12.84 20.98
N LEU A 932 21.36 -13.94 20.64
CA LEU A 932 21.04 -14.76 19.47
C LEU A 932 19.69 -15.47 19.69
N VAL A 933 18.69 -15.14 18.86
CA VAL A 933 17.33 -15.69 18.99
C VAL A 933 16.93 -16.63 17.85
N ALA A 934 17.56 -16.52 16.67
CA ALA A 934 17.26 -17.35 15.51
C ALA A 934 18.45 -17.48 14.57
N THR A 935 18.44 -18.55 13.78
CA THR A 935 19.43 -18.84 12.73
C THR A 935 18.70 -19.32 11.49
N TYR A 936 19.15 -18.92 10.30
CA TYR A 936 18.54 -19.29 9.02
C TYR A 936 19.61 -19.77 8.05
N GLY A 937 19.34 -20.87 7.36
CA GLY A 937 20.30 -21.57 6.52
C GLY A 937 21.18 -22.53 7.33
N ASN A 938 21.97 -23.34 6.61
CA ASN A 938 22.80 -24.38 7.19
C ASN A 938 24.28 -24.16 6.81
N LEU A 939 25.17 -24.31 7.80
CA LEU A 939 26.58 -24.60 7.56
C LEU A 939 26.71 -26.12 7.49
N GLU A 940 27.06 -26.67 6.33
CA GLU A 940 27.37 -28.10 6.22
C GLU A 940 28.78 -28.46 6.73
#